data_AF-A0A378KSR5-F1
#
_entry.id   AF-A0A378KSR5-F1
#
_cell.length_a   1.000
_cell.length_b   1.000
_cell.length_c   1.000
_cell.angle_alpha   90.00
_cell.angle_beta   90.00
_cell.angle_gamma   90.00
#
_symmetry.space_group_name_H-M   'P 1'
#
loop_
_entity.id
_entity.type
_entity.pdbx_description
1 polymer ?
#
loop_
_entity_poly.entity_id
_entity_poly.type
_entity_poly.pdbx_seq_one_letter_code
_entity_poly.pdbx_strand_id
1 'polypeptide(L)'
;MIKFSLSDPTSVFCKLIINDNFVKYIKKTDVPTLISDLQLWFSDNKVDSPELDLASNQTYELKLDSVSLEDSFYHVLSVGRSKKAVILPTDLQHSPTGKKLPVLFTYGSLERFHRYWESPRELKFSLYEHLSKDLIENPYVDEPNDFSQFHANVAFHTNHGTTHAIRQMELATNYLTCIRLNGNKKNSFLAQSFSAEESACLQLAAFLFRSGRTNESGWQGDLTYGPRSAALFKQIALELEFNPVLVDLMANCFDYHKEITIKNKLNNHSIEDTREKAHLFTKLLKLSHESDLVRCFENYEEIKKPIEEELSKLLDPEVKVSAISDQFLSYAVTLCKLTGATVSGAQSKAFNTTGNRKLAVESANYPKLVLFRLIGVKPECNPGFIPPTQLWIQHEHHTQFNKTSGSFVLKAHNKQGQDIDYVEGWDRKSIDMIPTARCINLEQQHLDTHVSVYHSTTKASYALDLFCRKLTQLTEGPNPIVWIRGIKSKPSGKPCDSIDRIKYIMSQDKALDNSEYNLWHLLSCNPSLWQNADYASDESTVDYFYNNSSVTQLDFKHLINTILDKMGLLIGQEALREELFAKFNKLVTDERFGKQGVLYQYLIPHHLVDEIAYISKQNGIVDNDNPSALETLVQLKASGGEVPNQHTLQVRLFVPKLLTTEIAQHLVVTNYLNMEDQLRDEFEKTVNELSVMAVKGPTQDLDEEALEVESQYSPKFFGSFIKGDRDLSKHVVKRDVVPAEDEVECFLFSEPGSASFLAFTTN
;
A
#
# COMPACT_ATOMS: atom_id res chain seq x y z
N MET A 1 -1.95 -49.83 -3.30
CA MET A 1 -1.28 -49.33 -4.51
C MET A 1 -1.99 -48.05 -4.91
N ILE A 2 -1.26 -46.94 -5.04
CA ILE A 2 -1.79 -45.65 -5.46
C ILE A 2 -1.27 -45.35 -6.86
N LYS A 3 -2.19 -45.07 -7.78
CA LYS A 3 -1.89 -44.60 -9.14
C LYS A 3 -2.22 -43.12 -9.21
N PHE A 4 -1.31 -42.26 -9.62
CA PHE A 4 -1.62 -40.84 -9.78
C PHE A 4 -0.96 -40.22 -11.00
N SER A 5 -1.59 -39.18 -11.53
CA SER A 5 -1.07 -38.40 -12.67
C SER A 5 -1.57 -36.97 -12.60
N LEU A 6 -0.75 -36.04 -13.08
CA LEU A 6 -1.25 -34.74 -13.55
C LEU A 6 -1.50 -34.88 -15.04
N SER A 7 -2.75 -34.70 -15.48
CA SER A 7 -3.03 -34.54 -16.91
C SER A 7 -3.08 -33.07 -17.25
N ASP A 8 -2.57 -32.69 -18.42
CA ASP A 8 -2.47 -31.30 -18.89
C ASP A 8 -3.74 -30.89 -19.67
N PRO A 9 -4.71 -30.19 -19.05
CA PRO A 9 -5.84 -29.61 -19.75
C PRO A 9 -5.50 -28.29 -20.45
N THR A 10 -4.54 -27.50 -19.94
CA THR A 10 -4.22 -26.13 -20.42
C THR A 10 -2.83 -25.65 -19.97
N SER A 11 -2.31 -24.55 -20.53
CA SER A 11 -1.05 -23.93 -20.08
C SER A 11 -1.07 -23.34 -18.65
N VAL A 12 -2.19 -23.41 -17.92
CA VAL A 12 -2.40 -22.64 -16.67
C VAL A 12 -2.62 -23.55 -15.45
N PHE A 13 -3.25 -24.70 -15.63
CA PHE A 13 -3.54 -25.65 -14.54
C PHE A 13 -3.49 -27.09 -15.02
N CYS A 14 -3.38 -28.03 -14.08
CA CYS A 14 -3.36 -29.47 -14.29
C CYS A 14 -4.56 -30.14 -13.59
N LYS A 15 -5.01 -31.28 -14.12
CA LYS A 15 -5.99 -32.15 -13.44
C LYS A 15 -5.25 -33.20 -12.64
N LEU A 16 -5.49 -33.24 -11.32
CA LEU A 16 -5.02 -34.34 -10.48
C LEU A 16 -5.98 -35.51 -10.59
N ILE A 17 -5.45 -36.66 -11.02
CA ILE A 17 -6.15 -37.93 -11.08
C ILE A 17 -5.47 -38.88 -10.10
N ILE A 18 -6.24 -39.51 -9.21
CA ILE A 18 -5.77 -40.54 -8.28
C ILE A 18 -6.67 -41.77 -8.43
N ASN A 19 -6.07 -42.94 -8.64
CA ASN A 19 -6.75 -44.22 -8.87
C ASN A 19 -7.86 -44.09 -9.93
N ASP A 20 -7.51 -43.44 -11.05
CA ASP A 20 -8.40 -43.15 -12.18
C ASP A 20 -9.60 -42.23 -11.87
N ASN A 21 -9.62 -41.59 -10.69
CA ASN A 21 -10.64 -40.63 -10.29
C ASN A 21 -10.09 -39.20 -10.29
N PHE A 22 -10.87 -38.25 -10.83
CA PHE A 22 -10.56 -36.83 -10.70
C PHE A 22 -10.66 -36.41 -9.23
N VAL A 23 -9.68 -35.64 -8.76
CA VAL A 23 -9.64 -35.12 -7.38
C VAL A 23 -9.83 -33.61 -7.35
N LYS A 24 -8.95 -32.87 -8.04
CA LYS A 24 -9.01 -31.40 -8.13
C LYS A 24 -8.21 -30.88 -9.33
N TYR A 25 -8.36 -29.60 -9.60
CA TYR A 25 -7.42 -28.85 -10.42
C TYR A 25 -6.27 -28.28 -9.56
N ILE A 26 -5.08 -28.18 -10.14
CA ILE A 26 -3.88 -27.62 -9.51
C ILE A 26 -3.29 -26.56 -10.44
N LYS A 27 -3.01 -25.35 -9.94
CA LYS A 27 -2.34 -24.31 -10.72
C LYS A 27 -0.96 -24.79 -11.14
N LYS A 28 -0.53 -24.54 -12.38
CA LYS A 28 0.83 -24.94 -12.81
C LYS A 28 1.92 -24.30 -11.94
N THR A 29 1.68 -23.10 -11.42
CA THR A 29 2.55 -22.42 -10.45
C THR A 29 2.72 -23.17 -9.13
N ASP A 30 1.78 -24.05 -8.78
CA ASP A 30 1.76 -24.77 -7.50
C ASP A 30 2.33 -26.20 -7.63
N VAL A 31 2.58 -26.67 -8.86
CA VAL A 31 3.15 -28.01 -9.13
C VAL A 31 4.55 -28.17 -8.50
N PRO A 32 5.49 -27.21 -8.57
CA PRO A 32 6.78 -27.33 -7.90
C PRO A 32 6.65 -27.52 -6.39
N THR A 33 5.71 -26.83 -5.75
CA THR A 33 5.42 -26.99 -4.31
C THR A 33 4.91 -28.39 -4.01
N LEU A 34 4.01 -28.94 -4.84
CA LEU A 34 3.54 -30.32 -4.69
C LEU A 34 4.67 -31.34 -4.83
N ILE A 35 5.58 -31.15 -5.80
CA ILE A 35 6.75 -32.02 -5.98
C ILE A 35 7.62 -31.99 -4.72
N SER A 36 7.91 -30.79 -4.20
CA SER A 36 8.67 -30.62 -2.96
C SER A 36 8.00 -31.30 -1.77
N ASP A 37 6.68 -31.15 -1.62
CA ASP A 37 5.91 -31.79 -0.55
C ASP A 37 5.96 -33.32 -0.63
N LEU A 38 5.87 -33.89 -1.84
CA LEU A 38 5.96 -35.33 -2.07
C LEU A 38 7.37 -35.86 -1.79
N GLN A 39 8.42 -35.16 -2.22
CA GLN A 39 9.81 -35.52 -1.93
C GLN A 39 10.11 -35.55 -0.43
N LEU A 40 9.64 -34.53 0.30
CA LEU A 40 9.74 -34.50 1.76
C LEU A 40 8.97 -35.66 2.39
N TRP A 41 7.78 -35.97 1.89
CA TRP A 41 7.01 -37.12 2.37
C TRP A 41 7.72 -38.46 2.14
N PHE A 42 8.33 -38.67 0.97
CA PHE A 42 9.12 -39.88 0.69
C PHE A 42 10.29 -40.03 1.66
N SER A 43 11.03 -38.93 1.88
CA SER A 43 12.15 -38.88 2.84
C SER A 43 11.70 -39.21 4.26
N ASP A 44 10.66 -38.55 4.76
CA ASP A 44 10.18 -38.70 6.14
C ASP A 44 9.65 -40.11 6.42
N ASN A 45 9.03 -40.74 5.43
CA ASN A 45 8.46 -42.08 5.55
C ASN A 45 9.42 -43.21 5.11
N LYS A 46 10.65 -42.88 4.71
CA LYS A 46 11.67 -43.83 4.22
C LYS A 46 11.15 -44.71 3.08
N VAL A 47 10.36 -44.11 2.20
CA VAL A 47 9.86 -44.75 0.98
C VAL A 47 10.78 -44.33 -0.16
N ASP A 48 11.20 -45.28 -1.00
CA ASP A 48 12.04 -44.98 -2.15
C ASP A 48 11.37 -43.91 -3.03
N SER A 49 12.01 -42.73 -3.16
CA SER A 49 11.47 -41.62 -3.95
C SER A 49 11.70 -41.90 -5.43
N PRO A 50 10.65 -41.99 -6.25
CA PRO A 50 10.82 -41.87 -7.69
C PRO A 50 11.28 -40.45 -8.04
N GLU A 51 11.99 -40.31 -9.16
CA GLU A 51 12.17 -39.01 -9.78
C GLU A 51 10.81 -38.54 -10.32
N LEU A 52 10.24 -37.52 -9.68
CA LEU A 52 8.93 -36.98 -10.04
C LEU A 52 9.08 -35.86 -11.06
N ASP A 53 8.80 -36.16 -12.33
CA ASP A 53 8.50 -35.16 -13.35
C ASP A 53 6.98 -35.07 -13.56
N LEU A 54 6.29 -34.30 -12.71
CA LEU A 54 4.85 -34.11 -12.85
C LEU A 54 4.45 -33.21 -14.04
N ALA A 55 5.42 -32.65 -14.77
CA ALA A 55 5.14 -31.87 -15.98
C ALA A 55 4.99 -32.75 -17.24
N SER A 56 5.49 -33.99 -17.21
CA SER A 56 5.52 -34.92 -18.35
C SER A 56 4.19 -35.66 -18.65
N ASN A 57 3.09 -35.38 -17.92
CA ASN A 57 1.84 -36.15 -17.96
C ASN A 57 2.00 -37.66 -17.66
N GLN A 58 3.11 -38.05 -17.04
CA GLN A 58 3.36 -39.43 -16.66
C GLN A 58 2.41 -39.89 -15.54
N THR A 59 1.99 -41.14 -15.62
CA THR A 59 1.31 -41.82 -14.52
C THR A 59 2.34 -42.53 -13.64
N TYR A 60 2.22 -42.30 -12.34
CA TYR A 60 3.06 -42.89 -11.31
C TYR A 60 2.27 -43.93 -10.54
N GLU A 61 2.87 -45.09 -10.32
CA GLU A 61 2.31 -46.17 -9.51
C GLU A 61 3.19 -46.39 -8.29
N LEU A 62 2.62 -46.22 -7.11
CA LEU A 62 3.31 -46.36 -5.83
C LEU A 62 2.69 -47.50 -5.03
N LYS A 63 3.54 -48.44 -4.61
CA LYS A 63 3.15 -49.51 -3.69
C LYS A 63 3.55 -49.10 -2.28
N LEU A 64 2.57 -48.95 -1.41
CA LEU A 64 2.76 -48.60 -0.01
C LEU A 64 2.37 -49.79 0.88
N ASP A 65 3.13 -50.00 1.94
CA ASP A 65 3.05 -51.22 2.76
C ASP A 65 1.97 -51.16 3.85
N SER A 66 1.29 -50.02 4.01
CA SER A 66 0.21 -49.86 4.97
C SER A 66 -0.84 -48.85 4.52
N VAL A 67 -2.08 -49.03 4.98
CA VAL A 67 -3.20 -48.09 4.78
C VAL A 67 -2.87 -46.71 5.34
N SER A 68 -2.17 -46.63 6.48
CA SER A 68 -1.77 -45.36 7.07
C SER A 68 -0.83 -44.56 6.17
N LEU A 69 0.09 -45.22 5.47
CA LEU A 69 0.96 -44.57 4.49
C LEU A 69 0.16 -44.15 3.26
N GLU A 70 -0.77 -44.99 2.80
CA GLU A 70 -1.67 -44.64 1.69
C GLU A 70 -2.51 -43.40 1.99
N ASP A 71 -3.12 -43.33 3.17
CA ASP A 71 -3.93 -42.19 3.61
C ASP A 71 -3.09 -40.91 3.73
N SER A 72 -1.88 -41.02 4.30
CA SER A 72 -0.95 -39.89 4.43
C SER A 72 -0.47 -39.39 3.08
N PHE A 73 -0.11 -40.29 2.14
CA PHE A 73 0.29 -39.91 0.79
C PHE A 73 -0.86 -39.28 0.01
N TYR A 74 -2.06 -39.86 0.12
CA TYR A 74 -3.27 -39.29 -0.47
C TYR A 74 -3.54 -37.89 0.06
N HIS A 75 -3.35 -37.67 1.37
CA HIS A 75 -3.49 -36.35 1.98
C HIS A 75 -2.49 -35.34 1.40
N VAL A 76 -1.21 -35.70 1.25
CA VAL A 76 -0.21 -34.81 0.63
C VAL A 76 -0.57 -34.50 -0.82
N LEU A 77 -1.00 -35.49 -1.62
CA LEU A 77 -1.42 -35.26 -3.00
C LEU A 77 -2.65 -34.34 -3.12
N SER A 78 -3.67 -34.58 -2.29
CA SER A 78 -4.96 -33.91 -2.40
C SER A 78 -5.01 -32.57 -1.66
N VAL A 79 -4.29 -32.43 -0.55
CA VAL A 79 -4.33 -31.24 0.32
C VAL A 79 -3.03 -30.45 0.25
N GLY A 80 -1.89 -31.13 0.29
CA GLY A 80 -0.57 -30.53 0.48
C GLY A 80 -0.13 -30.57 1.94
N ARG A 81 1.18 -30.55 2.17
CA ARG A 81 1.76 -30.80 3.50
C ARG A 81 1.57 -29.63 4.47
N SER A 82 1.53 -28.40 3.94
CA SER A 82 1.37 -27.17 4.71
C SER A 82 -0.06 -26.62 4.70
N LYS A 83 -1.04 -27.41 4.25
CA LYS A 83 -2.43 -26.99 4.07
C LYS A 83 -3.39 -27.89 4.84
N LYS A 84 -4.58 -27.38 5.10
CA LYS A 84 -5.71 -28.10 5.68
C LYS A 84 -6.84 -28.16 4.66
N ALA A 85 -7.59 -29.25 4.66
CA ALA A 85 -8.81 -29.37 3.86
C ALA A 85 -10.01 -28.84 4.65
N VAL A 86 -10.89 -28.13 3.96
CA VAL A 86 -12.17 -27.69 4.52
C VAL A 86 -13.12 -28.87 4.56
N ILE A 87 -13.67 -29.15 5.75
CA ILE A 87 -14.62 -30.25 5.94
C ILE A 87 -16.02 -29.80 5.51
N LEU A 88 -16.43 -30.17 4.30
CA LEU A 88 -17.77 -29.87 3.80
C LEU A 88 -18.79 -30.93 4.28
N PRO A 89 -20.04 -30.52 4.60
CA PRO A 89 -21.18 -31.43 4.71
C PRO A 89 -21.30 -32.34 3.49
N THR A 90 -21.74 -33.59 3.68
CA THR A 90 -21.77 -34.63 2.63
C THR A 90 -22.51 -34.20 1.36
N ASP A 91 -23.61 -33.47 1.51
CA ASP A 91 -24.42 -32.92 0.42
C ASP A 91 -23.74 -31.79 -0.37
N LEU A 92 -22.66 -31.24 0.17
CA LEU A 92 -21.89 -30.13 -0.41
C LEU A 92 -20.51 -30.56 -0.96
N GLN A 93 -20.14 -31.84 -0.81
CA GLN A 93 -18.85 -32.37 -1.26
C GLN A 93 -18.76 -32.59 -2.77
N HIS A 94 -19.86 -32.43 -3.51
CA HIS A 94 -19.91 -32.62 -4.96
C HIS A 94 -20.58 -31.41 -5.62
N SER A 95 -20.16 -31.11 -6.85
CA SER A 95 -20.76 -30.03 -7.62
C SER A 95 -22.20 -30.38 -8.05
N PRO A 96 -23.08 -29.38 -8.23
CA PRO A 96 -24.49 -29.62 -8.57
C PRO A 96 -24.69 -30.05 -10.03
N THR A 97 -23.67 -29.90 -10.88
CA THR A 97 -23.76 -30.22 -12.30
C THR A 97 -23.91 -31.73 -12.51
N GLY A 98 -24.39 -32.14 -13.69
CA GLY A 98 -24.61 -33.56 -14.01
C GLY A 98 -23.37 -34.45 -13.86
N LYS A 99 -22.17 -33.86 -13.79
CA LYS A 99 -20.90 -34.58 -13.58
C LYS A 99 -20.61 -34.92 -12.11
N LYS A 100 -21.25 -34.24 -11.14
CA LYS A 100 -21.05 -34.42 -9.69
C LYS A 100 -19.58 -34.53 -9.31
N LEU A 101 -18.77 -33.56 -9.74
CA LEU A 101 -17.34 -33.59 -9.49
C LEU A 101 -17.05 -33.32 -8.00
N PRO A 102 -16.05 -33.99 -7.39
CA PRO A 102 -15.65 -33.72 -6.02
C PRO A 102 -15.18 -32.27 -5.87
N VAL A 103 -15.56 -31.68 -4.73
CA VAL A 103 -15.26 -30.29 -4.38
C VAL A 103 -14.35 -30.30 -3.16
N LEU A 104 -13.15 -29.76 -3.34
CA LEU A 104 -12.12 -29.71 -2.31
C LEU A 104 -11.53 -28.30 -2.23
N PHE A 105 -11.69 -27.68 -1.07
CA PHE A 105 -11.05 -26.41 -0.74
C PHE A 105 -9.94 -26.65 0.28
N THR A 106 -8.81 -25.97 0.10
CA THR A 106 -7.62 -26.14 0.95
C THR A 106 -7.01 -24.79 1.28
N TYR A 107 -6.52 -24.60 2.49
CA TYR A 107 -5.88 -23.35 2.91
C TYR A 107 -4.70 -23.60 3.86
N GLY A 108 -3.73 -22.69 3.85
CA GLY A 108 -2.55 -22.74 4.72
C GLY A 108 -2.86 -22.41 6.19
N SER A 109 -1.83 -22.47 7.04
CA SER A 109 -1.97 -22.12 8.46
C SER A 109 -2.41 -20.66 8.65
N LEU A 110 -3.40 -20.46 9.53
CA LEU A 110 -3.92 -19.14 9.90
C LEU A 110 -3.41 -18.64 11.25
N GLU A 111 -2.50 -19.36 11.91
CA GLU A 111 -2.02 -19.07 13.28
C GLU A 111 -1.52 -17.62 13.45
N ARG A 112 -0.79 -17.10 12.47
CA ARG A 112 -0.28 -15.72 12.50
C ARG A 112 -1.36 -14.63 12.37
N PHE A 113 -2.60 -15.01 12.08
CA PHE A 113 -3.74 -14.12 11.87
C PHE A 113 -4.82 -14.25 12.95
N HIS A 114 -4.57 -15.04 14.00
CA HIS A 114 -5.52 -15.14 15.12
C HIS A 114 -5.84 -13.76 15.67
N ARG A 115 -7.14 -13.48 15.83
CA ARG A 115 -7.63 -12.21 16.38
C ARG A 115 -7.08 -10.98 15.66
N TYR A 116 -6.91 -11.05 14.33
CA TYR A 116 -6.33 -9.96 13.54
C TYR A 116 -7.05 -8.61 13.69
N TRP A 117 -8.30 -8.60 14.15
CA TRP A 117 -9.08 -7.39 14.43
C TRP A 117 -8.63 -6.64 15.69
N GLU A 118 -7.73 -7.22 16.49
CA GLU A 118 -7.12 -6.60 17.67
C GLU A 118 -5.78 -5.93 17.36
N SER A 119 -5.31 -6.03 16.12
CA SER A 119 -3.97 -5.67 15.67
C SER A 119 -4.00 -4.79 14.40
N PRO A 120 -2.85 -4.25 13.96
CA PRO A 120 -2.79 -3.28 12.86
C PRO A 120 -3.35 -3.79 11.52
N ARG A 121 -3.75 -2.85 10.64
CA ARG A 121 -4.33 -3.14 9.31
C ARG A 121 -3.51 -4.06 8.41
N GLU A 122 -2.19 -4.14 8.60
CA GLU A 122 -1.32 -4.98 7.77
C GLU A 122 -1.61 -6.48 7.88
N LEU A 123 -1.96 -6.96 9.09
CA LEU A 123 -2.33 -8.37 9.28
C LEU A 123 -3.62 -8.70 8.54
N LYS A 124 -4.61 -7.80 8.59
CA LYS A 124 -5.87 -7.90 7.84
C LYS A 124 -5.61 -8.07 6.33
N PHE A 125 -4.75 -7.23 5.74
CA PHE A 125 -4.53 -7.29 4.28
C PHE A 125 -3.76 -8.54 3.87
N SER A 126 -2.77 -8.93 4.68
CA SER A 126 -2.00 -10.15 4.45
C SER A 126 -2.86 -11.42 4.61
N LEU A 127 -3.88 -11.39 5.49
CA LEU A 127 -4.87 -12.45 5.61
C LEU A 127 -5.70 -12.60 4.32
N TYR A 128 -6.24 -11.51 3.77
CA TYR A 128 -7.07 -11.58 2.56
C TYR A 128 -6.28 -12.02 1.32
N GLU A 129 -5.02 -11.61 1.20
CA GLU A 129 -4.11 -12.13 0.18
C GLU A 129 -3.88 -13.64 0.33
N HIS A 130 -3.66 -14.10 1.56
CA HIS A 130 -3.51 -15.53 1.86
C HIS A 130 -4.77 -16.33 1.51
N LEU A 131 -5.95 -15.88 1.95
CA LEU A 131 -7.22 -16.54 1.67
C LEU A 131 -7.58 -16.50 0.18
N SER A 132 -7.30 -15.39 -0.51
CA SER A 132 -7.48 -15.28 -1.96
C SER A 132 -6.69 -16.35 -2.70
N LYS A 133 -5.37 -16.44 -2.45
CA LYS A 133 -4.48 -17.39 -3.13
C LYS A 133 -4.92 -18.84 -2.94
N ASP A 134 -5.38 -19.17 -1.73
CA ASP A 134 -5.64 -20.55 -1.33
C ASP A 134 -7.07 -21.01 -1.60
N LEU A 135 -8.06 -20.11 -1.51
CA LEU A 135 -9.47 -20.48 -1.63
C LEU A 135 -10.12 -19.94 -2.90
N ILE A 136 -9.90 -18.66 -3.22
CA ILE A 136 -10.65 -17.98 -4.28
C ILE A 136 -9.96 -18.12 -5.63
N GLU A 137 -8.67 -17.78 -5.76
CA GLU A 137 -7.95 -17.84 -7.05
C GLU A 137 -7.42 -19.25 -7.35
N ASN A 138 -8.36 -20.18 -7.51
CA ASN A 138 -8.15 -21.54 -8.02
C ASN A 138 -9.15 -21.82 -9.14
N PRO A 139 -8.86 -22.72 -10.09
CA PRO A 139 -9.82 -23.05 -11.14
C PRO A 139 -11.14 -23.59 -10.57
N TYR A 140 -12.27 -23.09 -11.09
CA TYR A 140 -13.58 -23.68 -10.82
C TYR A 140 -13.60 -25.16 -11.21
N VAL A 141 -14.26 -25.98 -10.37
CA VAL A 141 -14.33 -27.42 -10.62
C VAL A 141 -15.20 -27.75 -11.84
N ASP A 142 -16.32 -27.04 -12.05
CA ASP A 142 -17.20 -27.29 -13.20
C ASP A 142 -16.75 -26.51 -14.45
N GLU A 143 -16.17 -25.32 -14.26
CA GLU A 143 -15.81 -24.37 -15.32
C GLU A 143 -14.34 -23.91 -15.21
N PRO A 144 -13.35 -24.82 -15.27
CA PRO A 144 -11.94 -24.49 -14.98
C PRO A 144 -11.28 -23.53 -15.99
N ASN A 145 -11.93 -23.30 -17.14
CA ASN A 145 -11.46 -22.41 -18.19
C ASN A 145 -12.06 -21.00 -18.10
N ASP A 146 -12.95 -20.72 -17.13
CA ASP A 146 -13.24 -19.34 -16.77
C ASP A 146 -11.99 -18.82 -16.07
N PHE A 147 -11.23 -17.95 -16.76
CA PHE A 147 -10.12 -17.20 -16.21
C PHE A 147 -9.70 -16.08 -17.17
N SER A 148 -9.01 -15.07 -16.65
CA SER A 148 -8.29 -14.06 -17.42
C SER A 148 -6.80 -14.14 -17.13
N GLN A 149 -5.98 -14.10 -18.19
CA GLN A 149 -4.52 -14.12 -18.06
C GLN A 149 -3.91 -12.81 -18.60
N PHE A 150 -2.87 -12.32 -17.93
CA PHE A 150 -2.02 -11.23 -18.43
C PHE A 150 -0.57 -11.54 -18.05
N HIS A 151 0.27 -11.78 -19.07
CA HIS A 151 1.61 -12.37 -18.89
C HIS A 151 1.56 -13.67 -18.04
N ALA A 152 2.36 -13.74 -16.98
CA ALA A 152 2.44 -14.91 -16.10
C ALA A 152 1.30 -14.97 -15.06
N ASN A 153 0.53 -13.89 -14.89
CA ASN A 153 -0.50 -13.81 -13.86
C ASN A 153 -1.87 -14.25 -14.40
N VAL A 154 -2.65 -14.91 -13.54
CA VAL A 154 -3.97 -15.46 -13.87
C VAL A 154 -4.97 -15.06 -12.79
N ALA A 155 -6.15 -14.62 -13.21
CA ALA A 155 -7.32 -14.44 -12.36
C ALA A 155 -8.36 -15.50 -12.75
N PHE A 156 -8.65 -16.45 -11.88
CA PHE A 156 -9.53 -17.58 -12.22
C PHE A 156 -11.00 -17.19 -12.20
N HIS A 157 -11.43 -16.29 -11.32
CA HIS A 157 -12.84 -15.95 -11.23
C HIS A 157 -13.05 -14.49 -11.65
N THR A 158 -13.19 -14.26 -12.95
CA THR A 158 -13.23 -12.90 -13.50
C THR A 158 -14.44 -12.10 -12.99
N ASN A 159 -15.53 -12.78 -12.66
CA ASN A 159 -16.76 -12.17 -12.19
C ASN A 159 -16.98 -12.29 -10.67
N HIS A 160 -16.76 -13.47 -10.07
CA HIS A 160 -16.95 -13.72 -8.63
C HIS A 160 -15.65 -14.05 -7.87
N GLY A 161 -14.51 -13.54 -8.34
CA GLY A 161 -13.21 -13.75 -7.72
C GLY A 161 -12.83 -12.74 -6.67
N THR A 162 -11.52 -12.63 -6.46
CA THR A 162 -10.97 -11.82 -5.36
C THR A 162 -11.31 -10.34 -5.49
N THR A 163 -11.32 -9.79 -6.71
CA THR A 163 -11.65 -8.38 -6.89
C THR A 163 -13.11 -8.10 -6.52
N HIS A 164 -14.05 -8.99 -6.85
CA HIS A 164 -15.44 -8.91 -6.40
C HIS A 164 -15.54 -9.00 -4.88
N ALA A 165 -14.86 -9.97 -4.27
CA ALA A 165 -14.83 -10.14 -2.82
C ALA A 165 -14.34 -8.88 -2.07
N ILE A 166 -13.28 -8.23 -2.57
CA ILE A 166 -12.77 -6.98 -2.01
C ILE A 166 -13.80 -5.85 -2.15
N ARG A 167 -14.38 -5.66 -3.34
CA ARG A 167 -15.38 -4.60 -3.55
C ARG A 167 -16.61 -4.81 -2.67
N GLN A 168 -17.08 -6.05 -2.54
CA GLN A 168 -18.20 -6.39 -1.67
C GLN A 168 -17.88 -6.08 -0.19
N MET A 169 -16.67 -6.38 0.26
CA MET A 169 -16.20 -6.03 1.61
C MET A 169 -16.20 -4.51 1.86
N GLU A 170 -15.66 -3.73 0.92
CA GLU A 170 -15.63 -2.26 1.02
C GLU A 170 -17.04 -1.66 0.97
N LEU A 171 -17.92 -2.17 0.10
CA LEU A 171 -19.32 -1.76 0.02
C LEU A 171 -20.06 -2.07 1.33
N ALA A 172 -19.89 -3.26 1.91
CA ALA A 172 -20.54 -3.64 3.17
C ALA A 172 -20.11 -2.74 4.33
N THR A 173 -18.82 -2.42 4.39
CA THR A 173 -18.24 -1.51 5.40
C THR A 173 -18.79 -0.09 5.25
N ASN A 174 -18.93 0.39 4.02
CA ASN A 174 -19.47 1.72 3.76
C ASN A 174 -20.98 1.81 3.99
N TYR A 175 -21.75 0.75 3.71
CA TYR A 175 -23.16 0.69 4.08
C TYR A 175 -23.35 0.71 5.60
N LEU A 176 -22.52 -0.02 6.36
CA LEU A 176 -22.55 0.03 7.81
C LEU A 176 -22.32 1.47 8.31
N THR A 177 -21.36 2.17 7.73
CA THR A 177 -21.08 3.59 8.05
C THR A 177 -22.27 4.48 7.71
N CYS A 178 -22.87 4.33 6.53
CA CYS A 178 -24.06 5.08 6.14
C CYS A 178 -25.21 4.86 7.13
N ILE A 179 -25.44 3.62 7.59
CA ILE A 179 -26.51 3.31 8.55
C ILE A 179 -26.20 3.88 9.94
N ARG A 180 -24.93 3.92 10.37
CA ARG A 180 -24.56 4.59 11.63
C ARG A 180 -24.97 6.07 11.63
N LEU A 181 -24.79 6.73 10.49
CA LEU A 181 -24.99 8.18 10.33
C LEU A 181 -26.43 8.57 9.99
N ASN A 182 -27.05 7.82 9.07
CA ASN A 182 -28.32 8.15 8.44
C ASN A 182 -29.41 7.09 8.69
N GLY A 183 -29.10 6.05 9.47
CA GLY A 183 -30.05 5.02 9.87
C GLY A 183 -31.18 5.59 10.70
N ASN A 184 -32.38 4.99 10.61
CA ASN A 184 -33.41 5.30 11.58
C ASN A 184 -32.92 5.00 13.00
N LYS A 185 -33.58 5.57 14.03
CA LYS A 185 -33.13 5.48 15.42
C LYS A 185 -32.71 4.06 15.87
N LYS A 186 -33.47 3.02 15.47
CA LYS A 186 -33.17 1.62 15.82
C LYS A 186 -31.92 1.12 15.11
N ASN A 187 -31.84 1.28 13.78
CA ASN A 187 -30.75 0.75 12.97
C ASN A 187 -29.44 1.51 13.18
N SER A 188 -29.50 2.83 13.37
CA SER A 188 -28.33 3.64 13.72
C SER A 188 -27.74 3.18 15.05
N PHE A 189 -28.56 3.02 16.10
CA PHE A 189 -28.12 2.48 17.39
C PHE A 189 -27.50 1.09 17.25
N LEU A 190 -28.16 0.19 16.51
CA LEU A 190 -27.66 -1.16 16.28
C LEU A 190 -26.31 -1.16 15.56
N ALA A 191 -26.16 -0.37 14.50
CA ALA A 191 -24.93 -0.25 13.72
C ALA A 191 -23.79 0.39 14.52
N GLN A 192 -24.09 1.34 15.42
CA GLN A 192 -23.12 1.93 16.34
C GLN A 192 -22.66 0.93 17.41
N SER A 193 -23.50 -0.04 17.78
CA SER A 193 -23.17 -1.09 18.76
C SER A 193 -22.25 -2.21 18.24
N PHE A 194 -21.81 -2.13 16.99
CA PHE A 194 -20.91 -3.14 16.41
C PHE A 194 -19.52 -3.04 17.04
N SER A 195 -19.04 -4.14 17.61
CA SER A 195 -17.65 -4.23 18.08
C SER A 195 -16.66 -4.27 16.91
N ALA A 196 -15.37 -4.14 17.22
CA ALA A 196 -14.29 -4.35 16.24
C ALA A 196 -14.34 -5.77 15.65
N GLU A 197 -14.56 -6.78 16.51
CA GLU A 197 -14.71 -8.17 16.11
C GLU A 197 -15.92 -8.37 15.17
N GLU A 198 -17.10 -7.82 15.51
CA GLU A 198 -18.30 -7.90 14.66
C GLU A 198 -18.08 -7.23 13.30
N SER A 199 -17.40 -6.09 13.28
CA SER A 199 -17.07 -5.36 12.05
C SER A 199 -16.07 -6.14 11.18
N ALA A 200 -15.07 -6.78 11.79
CA ALA A 200 -14.10 -7.61 11.09
C ALA A 200 -14.72 -8.93 10.58
N CYS A 201 -15.63 -9.52 11.36
CA CYS A 201 -16.38 -10.71 10.97
C CYS A 201 -17.29 -10.45 9.77
N LEU A 202 -17.98 -9.30 9.72
CA LEU A 202 -18.73 -8.85 8.53
C LEU A 202 -17.84 -8.72 7.29
N GLN A 203 -16.65 -8.13 7.44
CA GLN A 203 -15.70 -7.96 6.34
C GLN A 203 -15.20 -9.31 5.81
N LEU A 204 -14.82 -10.22 6.70
CA LEU A 204 -14.46 -11.59 6.34
C LEU A 204 -15.60 -12.34 5.65
N ALA A 205 -16.82 -12.21 6.16
CA ALA A 205 -18.01 -12.81 5.56
C ALA A 205 -18.30 -12.27 4.16
N ALA A 206 -18.19 -10.94 3.97
CA ALA A 206 -18.34 -10.30 2.66
C ALA A 206 -17.28 -10.78 1.67
N PHE A 207 -16.02 -10.90 2.12
CA PHE A 207 -14.92 -11.40 1.29
C PHE A 207 -15.12 -12.87 0.88
N LEU A 208 -15.60 -13.73 1.80
CA LEU A 208 -15.81 -15.15 1.54
C LEU A 208 -17.21 -15.47 0.99
N PHE A 209 -18.07 -14.47 0.76
CA PHE A 209 -19.48 -14.66 0.44
C PHE A 209 -19.71 -15.56 -0.78
N ARG A 210 -18.82 -15.47 -1.78
CA ARG A 210 -18.88 -16.24 -3.03
C ARG A 210 -17.79 -17.31 -3.16
N SER A 211 -17.04 -17.58 -2.09
CA SER A 211 -15.90 -18.52 -2.10
C SER A 211 -16.28 -19.99 -2.36
N GLY A 212 -17.52 -20.39 -2.06
CA GLY A 212 -18.03 -21.75 -2.25
C GLY A 212 -18.52 -22.08 -3.66
N ARG A 213 -18.31 -21.21 -4.64
CA ARG A 213 -18.74 -21.42 -6.03
C ARG A 213 -17.86 -22.44 -6.74
N THR A 214 -18.46 -23.21 -7.65
CA THR A 214 -17.74 -24.12 -8.56
C THR A 214 -17.96 -23.81 -10.04
N ASN A 215 -18.71 -22.75 -10.33
CA ASN A 215 -19.05 -22.21 -11.65
C ASN A 215 -19.66 -20.81 -11.49
N GLU A 216 -20.00 -20.18 -12.62
CA GLU A 216 -20.64 -18.87 -12.66
C GLU A 216 -22.18 -18.90 -12.57
N SER A 217 -22.81 -20.04 -12.29
CA SER A 217 -24.27 -20.13 -12.16
C SER A 217 -24.81 -19.30 -10.99
N GLY A 218 -25.93 -18.60 -11.19
CA GLY A 218 -26.64 -17.90 -10.13
C GLY A 218 -27.30 -18.85 -9.13
N TRP A 219 -27.97 -18.30 -8.11
CA TRP A 219 -28.68 -19.07 -7.06
C TRP A 219 -29.65 -20.10 -7.63
N GLN A 220 -30.37 -19.76 -8.71
CA GLN A 220 -31.31 -20.69 -9.36
C GLN A 220 -30.61 -21.88 -10.07
N GLY A 221 -29.35 -21.72 -10.48
CA GLY A 221 -28.57 -22.76 -11.15
C GLY A 221 -27.70 -23.60 -10.20
N ASP A 222 -27.27 -23.02 -9.09
CA ASP A 222 -26.53 -23.71 -8.03
C ASP A 222 -26.98 -23.20 -6.64
N LEU A 223 -27.85 -23.96 -5.99
CA LEU A 223 -28.32 -23.67 -4.62
C LEU A 223 -27.27 -24.02 -3.55
N THR A 224 -26.20 -24.72 -3.91
CA THR A 224 -25.20 -25.27 -2.97
C THR A 224 -24.05 -24.31 -2.69
N TYR A 225 -23.78 -23.32 -3.55
CA TYR A 225 -22.64 -22.42 -3.32
C TYR A 225 -22.79 -21.61 -2.01
N GLY A 226 -24.00 -21.18 -1.65
CA GLY A 226 -24.26 -20.37 -0.45
C GLY A 226 -23.92 -21.17 0.81
N PRO A 227 -24.51 -22.36 0.99
CA PRO A 227 -24.13 -23.30 2.05
C PRO A 227 -22.63 -23.67 2.06
N ARG A 228 -21.99 -23.82 0.89
CA ARG A 228 -20.54 -24.07 0.79
C ARG A 228 -19.71 -22.90 1.30
N SER A 229 -20.02 -21.68 0.85
CA SER A 229 -19.39 -20.45 1.32
C SER A 229 -19.56 -20.28 2.84
N ALA A 230 -20.73 -20.60 3.38
CA ALA A 230 -20.99 -20.55 4.83
C ALA A 230 -20.13 -21.56 5.62
N ALA A 231 -19.99 -22.79 5.09
CA ALA A 231 -19.15 -23.83 5.71
C ALA A 231 -17.66 -23.46 5.68
N LEU A 232 -17.20 -22.88 4.57
CA LEU A 232 -15.86 -22.31 4.42
C LEU A 232 -15.61 -21.21 5.46
N PHE A 233 -16.46 -20.19 5.45
CA PHE A 233 -16.41 -19.07 6.38
C PHE A 233 -16.38 -19.55 7.84
N LYS A 234 -17.24 -20.50 8.21
CA LYS A 234 -17.31 -20.99 9.60
C LYS A 234 -15.98 -21.59 10.08
N GLN A 235 -15.35 -22.44 9.26
CA GLN A 235 -14.07 -23.06 9.64
C GLN A 235 -12.96 -22.01 9.75
N ILE A 236 -12.85 -21.12 8.76
CA ILE A 236 -11.84 -20.07 8.73
C ILE A 236 -12.02 -19.11 9.90
N ALA A 237 -13.26 -18.65 10.17
CA ALA A 237 -13.52 -17.71 11.24
C ALA A 237 -13.27 -18.32 12.63
N LEU A 238 -13.61 -19.60 12.84
CA LEU A 238 -13.28 -20.28 14.10
C LEU A 238 -11.77 -20.44 14.29
N GLU A 239 -11.02 -20.74 13.21
CA GLU A 239 -9.56 -20.83 13.28
C GLU A 239 -8.90 -19.47 13.52
N LEU A 240 -9.49 -18.37 13.03
CA LEU A 240 -9.08 -17.01 13.37
C LEU A 240 -9.49 -16.58 14.79
N GLU A 241 -10.10 -17.49 15.57
CA GLU A 241 -10.55 -17.32 16.95
C GLU A 241 -11.73 -16.34 17.14
N PHE A 242 -12.57 -16.14 16.10
CA PHE A 242 -13.80 -15.36 16.27
C PHE A 242 -14.74 -16.07 17.25
N ASN A 243 -15.55 -15.29 17.96
CA ASN A 243 -16.59 -15.78 18.85
C ASN A 243 -17.50 -16.80 18.12
N PRO A 244 -17.62 -18.05 18.61
CA PRO A 244 -18.36 -19.09 17.90
C PRO A 244 -19.84 -18.77 17.64
N VAL A 245 -20.49 -18.02 18.55
CA VAL A 245 -21.89 -17.60 18.37
C VAL A 245 -22.00 -16.56 17.26
N LEU A 246 -21.07 -15.61 17.17
CA LEU A 246 -20.99 -14.64 16.08
C LEU A 246 -20.74 -15.35 14.75
N VAL A 247 -19.84 -16.34 14.71
CA VAL A 247 -19.58 -17.15 13.51
C VAL A 247 -20.83 -17.88 13.05
N ASP A 248 -21.53 -18.57 13.96
CA ASP A 248 -22.78 -19.27 13.63
C ASP A 248 -23.86 -18.33 13.11
N LEU A 249 -23.97 -17.15 13.73
CA LEU A 249 -24.92 -16.11 13.32
C LEU A 249 -24.61 -15.59 11.92
N MET A 250 -23.36 -15.24 11.66
CA MET A 250 -22.92 -14.71 10.36
C MET A 250 -23.01 -15.78 9.26
N ALA A 251 -22.71 -17.04 9.54
CA ALA A 251 -22.87 -18.14 8.59
C ALA A 251 -24.33 -18.30 8.12
N ASN A 252 -25.31 -18.02 8.98
CA ASN A 252 -26.73 -18.01 8.58
C ASN A 252 -27.09 -16.86 7.64
N CYS A 253 -26.27 -15.82 7.53
CA CYS A 253 -26.50 -14.68 6.64
C CYS A 253 -26.04 -14.91 5.19
N PHE A 254 -25.39 -16.05 4.89
CA PHE A 254 -24.90 -16.39 3.53
C PHE A 254 -26.02 -16.75 2.54
N ASP A 255 -27.23 -17.00 3.04
CA ASP A 255 -28.43 -17.21 2.22
C ASP A 255 -29.51 -16.20 2.61
N TYR A 256 -29.61 -15.12 1.84
CA TYR A 256 -30.59 -14.06 2.08
C TYR A 256 -32.03 -14.46 1.75
N HIS A 257 -32.27 -15.66 1.21
CA HIS A 257 -33.61 -16.21 1.00
C HIS A 257 -34.09 -17.07 2.18
N LYS A 258 -33.19 -17.48 3.06
CA LYS A 258 -33.51 -18.35 4.19
C LYS A 258 -33.87 -17.53 5.42
N GLU A 259 -34.87 -18.00 6.16
CA GLU A 259 -35.22 -17.42 7.46
C GLU A 259 -34.08 -17.62 8.47
N ILE A 260 -33.69 -16.54 9.15
CA ILE A 260 -32.60 -16.57 10.12
C ILE A 260 -33.08 -17.26 11.40
N THR A 261 -32.49 -18.41 11.71
CA THR A 261 -32.76 -19.15 12.95
C THR A 261 -31.66 -18.87 13.98
N ILE A 262 -31.99 -18.15 15.05
CA ILE A 262 -31.06 -17.86 16.15
C ILE A 262 -31.22 -18.89 17.27
N LYS A 263 -30.18 -19.70 17.51
CA LYS A 263 -30.14 -20.69 18.60
C LYS A 263 -29.50 -20.15 19.87
N ASN A 264 -28.44 -19.37 19.71
CA ASN A 264 -27.62 -18.81 20.79
C ASN A 264 -27.60 -17.29 20.68
N LYS A 265 -27.54 -16.61 21.84
CA LYS A 265 -27.45 -15.15 21.90
C LYS A 265 -25.99 -14.70 21.92
N LEU A 266 -25.71 -13.53 21.34
CA LEU A 266 -24.41 -12.87 21.51
C LEU A 266 -24.19 -12.49 22.97
N ASN A 267 -22.92 -12.39 23.40
CA ASN A 267 -22.58 -12.00 24.76
C ASN A 267 -23.23 -10.65 25.11
N ASN A 268 -23.87 -10.55 26.28
CA ASN A 268 -24.58 -9.36 26.76
C ASN A 268 -25.78 -8.89 25.90
N HIS A 269 -26.25 -9.69 24.95
CA HIS A 269 -27.43 -9.39 24.14
C HIS A 269 -28.64 -10.23 24.59
N SER A 270 -29.85 -9.75 24.29
CA SER A 270 -31.04 -10.62 24.25
C SER A 270 -31.05 -11.45 22.95
N ILE A 271 -31.92 -12.46 22.88
CA ILE A 271 -32.14 -13.21 21.62
C ILE A 271 -32.70 -12.29 20.53
N GLU A 272 -33.56 -11.33 20.92
CA GLU A 272 -34.12 -10.35 19.98
C GLU A 272 -33.04 -9.45 19.41
N ASP A 273 -32.18 -8.87 20.26
CA ASP A 273 -31.07 -8.02 19.79
C ASP A 273 -30.12 -8.79 18.87
N THR A 274 -29.89 -10.06 19.19
CA THR A 274 -29.09 -10.97 18.35
C THR A 274 -29.75 -11.18 16.98
N ARG A 275 -31.08 -11.37 16.94
CA ARG A 275 -31.82 -11.51 15.68
C ARG A 275 -31.79 -10.23 14.85
N GLU A 276 -31.95 -9.09 15.49
CA GLU A 276 -31.87 -7.78 14.83
C GLU A 276 -30.48 -7.53 14.23
N LYS A 277 -29.40 -7.85 14.96
CA LYS A 277 -28.03 -7.81 14.40
C LYS A 277 -27.90 -8.74 13.19
N ALA A 278 -28.41 -9.97 13.26
CA ALA A 278 -28.37 -10.90 12.14
C ALA A 278 -29.11 -10.37 10.90
N HIS A 279 -30.28 -9.76 11.08
CA HIS A 279 -31.00 -9.10 10.00
C HIS A 279 -30.17 -7.97 9.38
N LEU A 280 -29.53 -7.12 10.21
CA LEU A 280 -28.68 -6.05 9.71
C LEU A 280 -27.48 -6.60 8.92
N PHE A 281 -26.79 -7.63 9.40
CA PHE A 281 -25.71 -8.29 8.65
C PHE A 281 -26.18 -8.82 7.29
N THR A 282 -27.31 -9.52 7.24
CA THR A 282 -27.88 -10.02 5.97
C THR A 282 -28.18 -8.87 5.00
N LYS A 283 -28.72 -7.74 5.50
CA LYS A 283 -28.97 -6.57 4.65
C LYS A 283 -27.68 -5.93 4.13
N LEU A 284 -26.64 -5.84 4.95
CA LEU A 284 -25.32 -5.32 4.52
C LEU A 284 -24.67 -6.20 3.45
N LEU A 285 -24.71 -7.53 3.61
CA LEU A 285 -24.20 -8.47 2.62
C LEU A 285 -25.01 -8.42 1.31
N LYS A 286 -26.34 -8.29 1.40
CA LYS A 286 -27.20 -8.13 0.23
C LYS A 286 -26.92 -6.81 -0.50
N LEU A 287 -26.99 -5.67 0.20
CA LEU A 287 -26.75 -4.35 -0.38
C LEU A 287 -25.39 -4.26 -1.07
N SER A 288 -24.34 -4.78 -0.43
CA SER A 288 -22.99 -4.80 -1.03
C SER A 288 -22.89 -5.67 -2.27
N HIS A 289 -23.57 -6.83 -2.30
CA HIS A 289 -23.58 -7.70 -3.47
C HIS A 289 -24.34 -7.07 -4.64
N GLU A 290 -25.54 -6.55 -4.38
CA GLU A 290 -26.41 -5.92 -5.39
C GLU A 290 -25.71 -4.71 -6.02
N SER A 291 -25.07 -3.85 -5.21
CA SER A 291 -24.34 -2.68 -5.72
C SER A 291 -23.18 -3.04 -6.64
N ASP A 292 -22.51 -4.17 -6.42
CA ASP A 292 -21.42 -4.58 -7.31
C ASP A 292 -21.91 -5.08 -8.68
N LEU A 293 -23.22 -5.34 -8.85
CA LEU A 293 -23.80 -5.79 -10.13
C LEU A 293 -23.72 -4.74 -11.24
N VAL A 294 -23.40 -3.48 -10.92
CA VAL A 294 -23.11 -2.42 -11.92
C VAL A 294 -22.04 -2.84 -12.95
N ARG A 295 -21.20 -3.81 -12.59
CA ARG A 295 -20.15 -4.33 -13.47
C ARG A 295 -20.66 -5.18 -14.63
N CYS A 296 -21.85 -5.78 -14.47
CA CYS A 296 -22.35 -6.82 -15.38
C CYS A 296 -23.81 -6.64 -15.81
N PHE A 297 -24.62 -5.81 -15.15
CA PHE A 297 -26.00 -5.51 -15.58
C PHE A 297 -26.04 -4.24 -16.43
N GLU A 298 -26.74 -4.30 -17.57
CA GLU A 298 -26.87 -3.15 -18.48
C GLU A 298 -27.87 -2.10 -17.98
N ASN A 299 -28.92 -2.54 -17.28
CA ASN A 299 -29.99 -1.68 -16.80
C ASN A 299 -29.71 -1.20 -15.37
N TYR A 300 -29.43 0.10 -15.22
CA TYR A 300 -29.17 0.73 -13.92
C TYR A 300 -30.31 0.51 -12.92
N GLU A 301 -31.54 0.65 -13.40
CA GLU A 301 -32.73 0.69 -12.54
C GLU A 301 -33.05 -0.69 -11.95
N GLU A 302 -32.67 -1.76 -12.66
CA GLU A 302 -32.78 -3.14 -12.15
C GLU A 302 -31.89 -3.38 -10.94
N ILE A 303 -30.76 -2.65 -10.82
CA ILE A 303 -29.86 -2.70 -9.67
C ILE A 303 -30.32 -1.72 -8.59
N LYS A 304 -30.65 -0.49 -8.99
CA LYS A 304 -30.97 0.62 -8.08
C LYS A 304 -32.21 0.34 -7.24
N LYS A 305 -33.29 -0.15 -7.87
CA LYS A 305 -34.56 -0.35 -7.17
C LYS A 305 -34.47 -1.32 -5.99
N PRO A 306 -33.87 -2.53 -6.11
CA PRO A 306 -33.64 -3.41 -4.96
C PRO A 306 -32.85 -2.76 -3.82
N ILE A 307 -31.86 -1.90 -4.15
CA ILE A 307 -31.07 -1.17 -3.16
C ILE A 307 -31.93 -0.15 -2.43
N GLU A 308 -32.71 0.66 -3.15
CA GLU A 308 -33.64 1.65 -2.57
C GLU A 308 -34.68 0.98 -1.65
N GLU A 309 -35.24 -0.16 -2.08
CA GLU A 309 -36.20 -0.93 -1.30
C GLU A 309 -35.61 -1.41 0.03
N GLU A 310 -34.34 -1.80 0.07
CA GLU A 310 -33.69 -2.20 1.33
C GLU A 310 -33.26 -1.00 2.17
N LEU A 311 -32.71 0.05 1.55
CA LEU A 311 -32.31 1.27 2.26
C LEU A 311 -33.49 2.00 2.90
N SER A 312 -34.67 2.02 2.26
CA SER A 312 -35.88 2.63 2.83
C SER A 312 -36.34 1.97 4.14
N LYS A 313 -35.96 0.72 4.39
CA LYS A 313 -36.23 0.01 5.66
C LYS A 313 -35.17 0.32 6.72
N LEU A 314 -33.99 0.78 6.30
CA LEU A 314 -32.81 0.95 7.16
C LEU A 314 -32.60 2.39 7.60
N LEU A 315 -32.80 3.33 6.67
CA LEU A 315 -32.53 4.75 6.85
C LEU A 315 -33.69 5.49 7.52
N ASP A 316 -33.39 6.68 8.03
CA ASP A 316 -34.41 7.58 8.55
C ASP A 316 -35.35 8.05 7.42
N PRO A 317 -36.68 8.12 7.64
CA PRO A 317 -37.63 8.57 6.62
C PRO A 317 -37.34 9.95 6.01
N GLU A 318 -36.60 10.83 6.71
CA GLU A 318 -36.20 12.14 6.20
C GLU A 318 -35.04 12.07 5.19
N VAL A 319 -34.31 10.95 5.16
CA VAL A 319 -33.15 10.76 4.28
C VAL A 319 -33.62 10.44 2.85
N LYS A 320 -33.03 11.13 1.87
CA LYS A 320 -33.30 10.89 0.44
C LYS A 320 -32.66 9.58 -0.03
N VAL A 321 -33.35 8.46 0.17
CA VAL A 321 -32.90 7.10 -0.19
C VAL A 321 -32.35 7.01 -1.62
N SER A 322 -33.04 7.64 -2.59
CA SER A 322 -32.61 7.60 -3.99
C SER A 322 -31.22 8.22 -4.20
N ALA A 323 -30.95 9.37 -3.56
CA ALA A 323 -29.64 10.01 -3.62
C ALA A 323 -28.54 9.15 -2.98
N ILE A 324 -28.83 8.50 -1.85
CA ILE A 324 -27.89 7.57 -1.21
C ILE A 324 -27.60 6.38 -2.12
N SER A 325 -28.64 5.81 -2.76
CA SER A 325 -28.46 4.69 -3.69
C SER A 325 -27.57 5.06 -4.89
N ASP A 326 -27.76 6.25 -5.45
CA ASP A 326 -26.93 6.76 -6.55
C ASP A 326 -25.47 6.94 -6.12
N GLN A 327 -25.24 7.44 -4.91
CA GLN A 327 -23.90 7.60 -4.36
C GLN A 327 -23.20 6.25 -4.15
N PHE A 328 -23.91 5.22 -3.67
CA PHE A 328 -23.34 3.87 -3.54
C PHE A 328 -23.07 3.19 -4.88
N LEU A 329 -23.91 3.41 -5.88
CA LEU A 329 -23.70 2.85 -7.22
C LEU A 329 -22.54 3.57 -7.93
N SER A 330 -22.42 4.89 -7.78
CA SER A 330 -21.25 5.66 -8.22
C SER A 330 -19.96 5.20 -7.53
N TYR A 331 -20.04 4.92 -6.23
CA TYR A 331 -18.94 4.34 -5.46
C TYR A 331 -18.58 2.93 -5.98
N ALA A 332 -19.54 2.05 -6.23
CA ALA A 332 -19.29 0.73 -6.82
C ALA A 332 -18.62 0.81 -8.20
N VAL A 333 -19.02 1.79 -9.03
CA VAL A 333 -18.35 2.08 -10.32
C VAL A 333 -16.89 2.51 -10.12
N THR A 334 -16.63 3.36 -9.12
CA THR A 334 -15.27 3.78 -8.75
C THR A 334 -14.42 2.59 -8.31
N LEU A 335 -14.98 1.71 -7.48
CA LEU A 335 -14.32 0.47 -7.07
C LEU A 335 -14.04 -0.44 -8.27
N CYS A 336 -14.96 -0.57 -9.23
CA CYS A 336 -14.74 -1.34 -10.46
C CYS A 336 -13.55 -0.76 -11.25
N LYS A 337 -13.49 0.56 -11.42
CA LYS A 337 -12.37 1.23 -12.09
C LYS A 337 -11.04 0.97 -11.40
N LEU A 338 -10.98 1.10 -10.08
CA LEU A 338 -9.76 0.92 -9.28
C LEU A 338 -9.32 -0.55 -9.18
N THR A 339 -10.20 -1.50 -9.48
CA THR A 339 -9.90 -2.94 -9.52
C THR A 339 -9.80 -3.50 -10.94
N GLY A 340 -9.95 -2.65 -11.96
CA GLY A 340 -9.89 -3.05 -13.38
C GLY A 340 -11.11 -3.78 -13.92
N ALA A 341 -12.19 -3.92 -13.14
CA ALA A 341 -13.43 -4.52 -13.61
C ALA A 341 -14.13 -3.63 -14.64
N THR A 342 -14.90 -4.26 -15.53
CA THR A 342 -15.77 -3.56 -16.48
C THR A 342 -16.94 -2.92 -15.75
N VAL A 343 -17.54 -1.90 -16.37
CA VAL A 343 -18.86 -1.39 -16.03
C VAL A 343 -19.73 -1.60 -17.25
N SER A 344 -20.94 -2.12 -17.07
CA SER A 344 -21.87 -2.39 -18.18
C SER A 344 -22.71 -1.17 -18.51
N GLY A 345 -23.54 -1.27 -19.56
CA GLY A 345 -24.64 -0.33 -19.82
C GLY A 345 -24.26 1.13 -20.08
N ALA A 346 -25.22 2.03 -19.86
CA ALA A 346 -25.04 3.47 -20.06
C ALA A 346 -24.03 4.09 -19.08
N GLN A 347 -23.80 3.45 -17.93
CA GLN A 347 -22.84 3.94 -16.93
C GLN A 347 -21.41 3.83 -17.45
N SER A 348 -21.07 2.78 -18.22
CA SER A 348 -19.76 2.65 -18.87
C SER A 348 -19.37 3.90 -19.68
N LYS A 349 -20.33 4.48 -20.42
CA LYS A 349 -20.12 5.71 -21.21
C LYS A 349 -20.02 6.95 -20.33
N ALA A 350 -20.88 7.06 -19.32
CA ALA A 350 -20.89 8.21 -18.41
C ALA A 350 -19.59 8.32 -17.59
N PHE A 351 -19.01 7.17 -17.20
CA PHE A 351 -17.83 7.11 -16.35
C PHE A 351 -16.53 6.78 -17.11
N ASN A 352 -16.60 6.58 -18.43
CA ASN A 352 -15.47 6.24 -19.30
C ASN A 352 -14.71 4.99 -18.81
N THR A 353 -15.43 3.92 -18.49
CA THR A 353 -14.89 2.68 -17.90
C THR A 353 -15.19 1.46 -18.79
N THR A 354 -14.24 1.09 -19.66
CA THR A 354 -14.31 -0.12 -20.50
C THR A 354 -13.67 -1.35 -19.82
N GLY A 355 -13.24 -1.22 -18.57
CA GLY A 355 -12.45 -2.23 -17.85
C GLY A 355 -10.95 -2.15 -18.20
N ASN A 356 -10.11 -2.71 -17.33
CA ASN A 356 -8.67 -2.81 -17.53
C ASN A 356 -8.21 -4.23 -17.17
N ARG A 357 -8.08 -5.08 -18.19
CA ARG A 357 -7.70 -6.49 -18.03
C ARG A 357 -6.38 -6.68 -17.26
N LYS A 358 -5.36 -5.86 -17.55
CA LYS A 358 -4.08 -5.90 -16.82
C LYS A 358 -4.33 -5.66 -15.32
N LEU A 359 -5.02 -4.57 -15.01
CA LEU A 359 -5.32 -4.20 -13.63
C LEU A 359 -6.22 -5.22 -12.92
N ALA A 360 -7.17 -5.84 -13.62
CA ALA A 360 -8.04 -6.88 -13.05
C ALA A 360 -7.24 -8.12 -12.67
N VAL A 361 -6.34 -8.57 -13.55
CA VAL A 361 -5.46 -9.72 -13.28
C VAL A 361 -4.47 -9.40 -12.15
N GLU A 362 -3.86 -8.20 -12.16
CA GLU A 362 -3.00 -7.75 -11.06
C GLU A 362 -3.77 -7.67 -9.74
N SER A 363 -4.99 -7.15 -9.76
CA SER A 363 -5.80 -6.98 -8.55
C SER A 363 -6.23 -8.32 -7.94
N ALA A 364 -6.42 -9.36 -8.77
CA ALA A 364 -6.70 -10.70 -8.28
C ALA A 364 -5.46 -11.37 -7.65
N ASN A 365 -4.27 -11.08 -8.16
CA ASN A 365 -3.02 -11.70 -7.70
C ASN A 365 -2.34 -10.95 -6.54
N TYR A 366 -2.64 -9.65 -6.36
CA TYR A 366 -2.07 -8.82 -5.30
C TYR A 366 -3.14 -8.10 -4.45
N PRO A 367 -4.01 -8.83 -3.74
CA PRO A 367 -5.12 -8.28 -2.94
C PRO A 367 -4.66 -7.23 -1.92
N LYS A 368 -3.47 -7.42 -1.33
CA LYS A 368 -2.90 -6.46 -0.38
C LYS A 368 -2.72 -5.07 -1.01
N LEU A 369 -2.17 -5.00 -2.23
CA LEU A 369 -2.00 -3.74 -2.97
C LEU A 369 -3.34 -3.11 -3.35
N VAL A 370 -4.33 -3.93 -3.70
CA VAL A 370 -5.69 -3.45 -3.98
C VAL A 370 -6.30 -2.81 -2.76
N LEU A 371 -6.24 -3.47 -1.60
CA LEU A 371 -6.78 -2.94 -0.36
C LEU A 371 -6.11 -1.61 0.01
N PHE A 372 -4.79 -1.50 -0.17
CA PHE A 372 -4.11 -0.21 -0.03
C PHE A 372 -4.61 0.87 -0.99
N ARG A 373 -4.83 0.52 -2.26
CA ARG A 373 -5.39 1.45 -3.26
C ARG A 373 -6.80 1.92 -2.93
N LEU A 374 -7.59 1.07 -2.27
CA LEU A 374 -8.99 1.36 -1.93
C LEU A 374 -9.14 2.02 -0.56
N ILE A 375 -8.08 2.14 0.24
CA ILE A 375 -8.13 2.86 1.50
C ILE A 375 -8.70 4.25 1.24
N GLY A 376 -9.73 4.62 2.00
CA GLY A 376 -10.25 5.98 1.95
C GLY A 376 -11.19 6.31 0.81
N VAL A 377 -11.33 5.43 -0.19
CA VAL A 377 -12.37 5.58 -1.20
C VAL A 377 -13.73 5.28 -0.54
N LYS A 378 -14.62 6.27 -0.50
CA LYS A 378 -15.93 6.19 0.17
C LYS A 378 -17.03 6.84 -0.69
N PRO A 379 -18.31 6.46 -0.51
CA PRO A 379 -19.42 7.19 -1.12
C PRO A 379 -19.63 8.54 -0.40
N GLU A 380 -20.10 9.56 -1.14
CA GLU A 380 -20.32 10.92 -0.61
C GLU A 380 -21.27 10.99 0.60
N CYS A 381 -22.20 10.05 0.74
CA CYS A 381 -23.11 9.98 1.91
C CYS A 381 -22.37 9.68 3.22
N ASN A 382 -21.17 9.12 3.12
CA ASN A 382 -20.28 8.97 4.24
C ASN A 382 -19.42 10.23 4.23
N PRO A 383 -19.46 11.09 5.27
CA PRO A 383 -18.61 12.26 5.34
C PRO A 383 -17.21 11.76 5.07
N GLY A 384 -16.67 12.22 3.93
CA GLY A 384 -15.41 11.74 3.42
C GLY A 384 -14.30 12.12 4.36
N PHE A 385 -13.09 11.92 3.89
CA PHE A 385 -12.00 12.66 4.49
C PHE A 385 -12.25 14.16 4.36
N ILE A 386 -11.75 14.89 5.36
CA ILE A 386 -11.54 16.32 5.25
C ILE A 386 -10.05 16.48 4.98
N PRO A 387 -9.63 17.39 4.09
CA PRO A 387 -8.22 17.73 3.93
C PRO A 387 -7.57 17.92 5.32
N PRO A 388 -6.48 17.22 5.65
CA PRO A 388 -5.93 17.25 7.02
C PRO A 388 -5.56 18.69 7.43
N THR A 389 -5.15 19.52 6.47
CA THR A 389 -4.93 20.95 6.67
C THR A 389 -6.22 21.68 7.06
N GLN A 390 -7.33 21.36 6.40
CA GLN A 390 -8.64 21.95 6.73
C GLN A 390 -9.15 21.47 8.08
N LEU A 391 -9.02 20.18 8.40
CA LEU A 391 -9.43 19.63 9.70
C LEU A 391 -8.65 20.30 10.84
N TRP A 392 -7.33 20.45 10.67
CA TRP A 392 -6.48 21.14 11.63
C TRP A 392 -6.94 22.58 11.89
N ILE A 393 -7.29 23.31 10.83
CA ILE A 393 -7.83 24.68 10.93
C ILE A 393 -9.20 24.69 11.62
N GLN A 394 -10.04 23.69 11.43
CA GLN A 394 -11.38 23.64 12.02
C GLN A 394 -11.38 23.26 13.51
N HIS A 395 -10.28 22.72 14.01
CA HIS A 395 -10.19 22.29 15.40
C HIS A 395 -10.04 23.49 16.34
N GLU A 396 -11.05 23.72 17.21
CA GLU A 396 -11.14 24.91 18.08
C GLU A 396 -9.93 25.10 19.02
N HIS A 397 -9.16 24.05 19.26
CA HIS A 397 -7.91 24.10 20.04
C HIS A 397 -6.76 24.79 19.30
N HIS A 398 -6.76 24.78 17.96
CA HIS A 398 -5.63 25.27 17.14
C HIS A 398 -5.92 26.62 16.50
N THR A 399 -7.21 26.93 16.27
CA THR A 399 -7.64 28.22 15.73
C THR A 399 -8.71 28.83 16.62
N GLN A 400 -8.43 30.03 17.15
CA GLN A 400 -9.44 30.83 17.82
C GLN A 400 -9.92 31.95 16.91
N PHE A 401 -11.22 31.99 16.65
CA PHE A 401 -11.82 33.13 15.97
C PHE A 401 -11.78 34.38 16.88
N ASN A 402 -10.92 35.33 16.54
CA ASN A 402 -10.87 36.61 17.23
C ASN A 402 -12.00 37.50 16.71
N LYS A 403 -13.05 37.62 17.52
CA LYS A 403 -14.26 38.41 17.23
C LYS A 403 -13.99 39.88 16.95
N THR A 404 -12.89 40.43 17.45
CA THR A 404 -12.52 41.85 17.27
C THR A 404 -11.86 42.11 15.93
N SER A 405 -11.08 41.15 15.43
CA SER A 405 -10.39 41.26 14.13
C SER A 405 -11.14 40.58 12.98
N GLY A 406 -12.16 39.76 13.28
CA GLY A 406 -12.85 38.94 12.29
C GLY A 406 -11.98 37.84 11.68
N SER A 407 -10.91 37.44 12.37
CA SER A 407 -9.87 36.55 11.85
C SER A 407 -9.50 35.42 12.81
N PHE A 408 -8.91 34.34 12.29
CA PHE A 408 -8.42 33.22 13.09
C PHE A 408 -7.04 33.52 13.69
N VAL A 409 -6.87 33.18 14.96
CA VAL A 409 -5.63 33.20 15.73
C VAL A 409 -5.11 31.77 15.86
N LEU A 410 -3.86 31.52 15.45
CA LEU A 410 -3.22 30.22 15.62
C LEU A 410 -2.63 30.11 17.04
N LYS A 411 -2.94 29.02 17.73
CA LYS A 411 -2.31 28.66 19.01
C LYS A 411 -1.06 27.82 18.78
N ALA A 412 0.00 28.12 19.54
CA ALA A 412 1.23 27.35 19.56
C ALA A 412 1.28 26.45 20.79
N HIS A 413 2.08 25.37 20.78
CA HIS A 413 2.36 24.54 21.94
C HIS A 413 3.87 24.56 22.29
N ASN A 414 4.18 24.31 23.56
CA ASN A 414 5.57 24.12 24.00
C ASN A 414 6.05 22.67 23.78
N LYS A 415 7.32 22.37 24.11
CA LYS A 415 7.93 21.03 23.98
C LYS A 415 7.21 19.94 24.79
N GLN A 416 6.31 20.31 25.70
CA GLN A 416 5.50 19.42 26.53
C GLN A 416 4.05 19.31 26.02
N GLY A 417 3.74 19.90 24.85
CA GLY A 417 2.41 19.88 24.25
C GLY A 417 1.40 20.83 24.91
N GLN A 418 1.86 21.81 25.70
CA GLN A 418 0.97 22.77 26.39
C GLN A 418 0.77 24.04 25.55
N ASP A 419 -0.47 24.53 25.44
CA ASP A 419 -0.82 25.80 24.78
C ASP A 419 0.03 26.98 25.30
N ILE A 420 0.58 27.78 24.37
CA ILE A 420 1.28 29.05 24.64
C ILE A 420 0.78 30.16 23.71
N ASP A 421 0.83 31.40 24.22
CA ASP A 421 0.49 32.59 23.44
C ASP A 421 1.63 32.96 22.49
N TYR A 422 1.35 32.89 21.18
CA TYR A 422 2.10 33.39 20.02
C TYR A 422 3.62 33.11 19.91
N VAL A 423 4.06 32.82 18.68
CA VAL A 423 5.48 32.87 18.31
C VAL A 423 5.82 34.31 17.88
N GLU A 424 6.86 34.90 18.47
CA GLU A 424 7.39 36.21 18.07
C GLU A 424 7.75 36.21 16.56
N GLY A 425 7.17 37.14 15.80
CA GLY A 425 7.38 37.29 14.35
C GLY A 425 6.19 36.88 13.46
N TRP A 426 5.24 36.07 13.95
CA TRP A 426 4.08 35.63 13.17
C TRP A 426 3.02 36.74 13.06
N ASP A 427 3.28 37.72 12.21
CA ASP A 427 2.32 38.78 11.91
C ASP A 427 1.24 38.31 10.90
N ARG A 428 0.16 39.08 10.83
CA ARG A 428 -0.98 38.76 9.96
C ARG A 428 -0.58 38.64 8.49
N LYS A 429 0.31 39.54 8.04
CA LYS A 429 0.78 39.58 6.66
C LYS A 429 1.51 38.29 6.31
N SER A 430 2.31 37.76 7.24
CA SER A 430 3.03 36.50 7.07
C SER A 430 2.06 35.33 6.98
N ILE A 431 1.10 35.20 7.91
CA ILE A 431 0.09 34.12 7.88
C ILE A 431 -0.72 34.12 6.57
N ASP A 432 -1.13 35.30 6.09
CA ASP A 432 -1.91 35.43 4.86
C ASP A 432 -1.14 35.04 3.58
N MET A 433 0.20 34.99 3.64
CA MET A 433 1.04 34.52 2.52
C MET A 433 1.14 32.99 2.46
N ILE A 434 0.68 32.25 3.47
CA ILE A 434 0.63 30.78 3.36
C ILE A 434 -0.40 30.39 2.30
N PRO A 435 -0.03 29.54 1.32
CA PRO A 435 -0.93 29.09 0.24
C PRO A 435 -2.01 28.10 0.71
N THR A 436 -2.58 28.29 1.90
CA THR A 436 -3.51 27.38 2.59
C THR A 436 -4.66 26.93 1.70
N ALA A 437 -5.35 27.87 1.04
CA ALA A 437 -6.47 27.52 0.15
C ALA A 437 -6.01 26.68 -1.06
N ARG A 438 -4.83 26.97 -1.62
CA ARG A 438 -4.27 26.19 -2.75
C ARG A 438 -3.90 24.78 -2.29
N CYS A 439 -3.30 24.64 -1.10
CA CYS A 439 -2.94 23.35 -0.53
C CYS A 439 -4.18 22.51 -0.22
N ILE A 440 -5.21 23.07 0.42
CA ILE A 440 -6.49 22.39 0.71
C ILE A 440 -7.17 21.94 -0.58
N ASN A 441 -7.22 22.80 -1.60
CA ASN A 441 -7.83 22.44 -2.88
C ASN A 441 -7.11 21.26 -3.55
N LEU A 442 -5.78 21.23 -3.48
CA LEU A 442 -4.98 20.13 -4.02
C LEU A 442 -5.16 18.84 -3.20
N GLU A 443 -5.21 18.94 -1.86
CA GLU A 443 -5.54 17.81 -0.99
C GLU A 443 -6.92 17.23 -1.34
N GLN A 444 -7.92 18.09 -1.54
CA GLN A 444 -9.28 17.69 -1.87
C GLN A 444 -9.37 16.90 -3.20
N GLN A 445 -8.56 17.27 -4.20
CA GLN A 445 -8.52 16.58 -5.50
C GLN A 445 -7.99 15.14 -5.40
N HIS A 446 -7.16 14.86 -4.40
CA HIS A 446 -6.44 13.59 -4.25
C HIS A 446 -6.81 12.84 -2.97
N LEU A 447 -7.84 13.31 -2.27
CA LEU A 447 -8.10 13.01 -0.87
C LEU A 447 -8.28 11.51 -0.59
N ASP A 448 -8.95 10.83 -1.53
CA ASP A 448 -9.33 9.42 -1.43
C ASP A 448 -8.20 8.45 -1.83
N THR A 449 -7.12 8.92 -2.45
CA THR A 449 -6.10 8.05 -3.05
C THR A 449 -4.67 8.36 -2.62
N HIS A 450 -4.46 9.56 -2.05
CA HIS A 450 -3.15 10.04 -1.60
C HIS A 450 -3.22 10.54 -0.17
N VAL A 451 -2.09 10.67 0.51
CA VAL A 451 -1.93 11.46 1.74
C VAL A 451 -1.03 12.65 1.43
N SER A 452 -1.29 13.80 2.05
CA SER A 452 -0.43 14.97 1.96
C SER A 452 0.60 14.96 3.06
N VAL A 453 1.82 15.37 2.72
CA VAL A 453 2.86 15.72 3.69
C VAL A 453 3.59 16.97 3.20
N TYR A 454 4.04 17.78 4.16
CA TYR A 454 4.60 19.09 3.92
C TYR A 454 6.05 19.14 4.38
N HIS A 455 6.94 19.56 3.49
CA HIS A 455 8.33 19.86 3.82
C HIS A 455 8.60 21.31 3.49
N SER A 456 9.49 21.97 4.23
CA SER A 456 10.02 23.25 3.79
C SER A 456 11.53 23.26 3.77
N THR A 457 12.05 24.14 2.94
CA THR A 457 13.48 24.25 2.73
C THR A 457 13.85 25.69 2.41
N THR A 458 15.14 26.00 2.47
CA THR A 458 15.62 27.33 2.12
C THR A 458 15.54 27.56 0.61
N LYS A 459 15.44 28.83 0.21
CA LYS A 459 15.57 29.25 -1.19
C LYS A 459 16.85 28.74 -1.83
N ALA A 460 17.95 28.70 -1.07
CA ALA A 460 19.24 28.25 -1.59
C ALA A 460 19.25 26.75 -1.91
N SER A 461 18.62 25.94 -1.06
CA SER A 461 18.38 24.51 -1.34
C SER A 461 17.46 24.32 -2.55
N TYR A 462 16.42 25.15 -2.71
CA TYR A 462 15.55 25.12 -3.88
C TYR A 462 16.26 25.51 -5.18
N ALA A 463 17.09 26.58 -5.15
CA ALA A 463 17.92 26.97 -6.29
C ALA A 463 18.84 25.82 -6.73
N LEU A 464 19.43 25.12 -5.76
CA LEU A 464 20.32 23.99 -6.02
C LEU A 464 19.56 22.81 -6.63
N ASP A 465 18.36 22.51 -6.13
CA ASP A 465 17.46 21.49 -6.70
C ASP A 465 17.17 21.79 -8.18
N LEU A 466 16.71 23.02 -8.49
CA LEU A 466 16.46 23.45 -9.86
C LEU A 466 17.71 23.38 -10.75
N PHE A 467 18.86 23.80 -10.23
CA PHE A 467 20.14 23.75 -10.93
C PHE A 467 20.50 22.32 -11.31
N CYS A 468 20.39 21.37 -10.39
CA CYS A 468 20.75 19.98 -10.65
C CYS A 468 19.76 19.29 -11.61
N ARG A 469 18.46 19.54 -11.46
CA ARG A 469 17.45 19.04 -12.41
C ARG A 469 17.74 19.53 -13.83
N LYS A 470 18.09 20.81 -13.97
CA LYS A 470 18.39 21.39 -15.27
C LYS A 470 19.71 20.88 -15.84
N LEU A 471 20.76 20.77 -15.02
CA LEU A 471 22.03 20.16 -15.42
C LEU A 471 21.82 18.76 -15.98
N THR A 472 21.12 17.92 -15.23
CA THR A 472 20.92 16.53 -15.65
C THR A 472 20.06 16.45 -16.91
N GLN A 473 19.05 17.33 -17.05
CA GLN A 473 18.27 17.44 -18.29
C GLN A 473 19.17 17.76 -19.51
N LEU A 474 20.18 18.62 -19.32
CA LEU A 474 21.09 19.05 -20.36
C LEU A 474 22.15 17.99 -20.70
N THR A 475 22.54 17.14 -19.75
CA THR A 475 23.61 16.14 -19.93
C THR A 475 23.10 14.73 -20.27
N GLU A 476 21.94 14.32 -19.74
CA GLU A 476 21.43 12.94 -19.85
C GLU A 476 20.10 12.83 -20.64
N GLY A 477 19.50 13.97 -21.02
CA GLY A 477 18.23 14.01 -21.75
C GLY A 477 17.01 14.25 -20.85
N PRO A 478 15.77 14.11 -21.35
CA PRO A 478 14.56 14.40 -20.58
C PRO A 478 14.33 13.37 -19.45
N ASN A 479 13.88 13.86 -18.28
CA ASN A 479 13.48 13.09 -17.08
C ASN A 479 14.54 12.38 -16.21
N PRO A 480 15.70 12.99 -15.91
CA PRO A 480 16.52 12.51 -14.81
C PRO A 480 15.97 12.98 -13.46
N ILE A 481 16.17 12.15 -12.43
CA ILE A 481 15.70 12.41 -11.08
C ILE A 481 16.83 13.07 -10.29
N VAL A 482 16.56 14.24 -9.70
CA VAL A 482 17.46 14.80 -8.70
C VAL A 482 16.68 15.41 -7.55
N TRP A 483 17.01 14.99 -6.32
CA TRP A 483 17.04 15.87 -5.16
C TRP A 483 18.21 15.50 -4.24
N ILE A 484 18.84 16.50 -3.64
CA ILE A 484 20.05 16.40 -2.81
C ILE A 484 19.81 17.12 -1.48
N ARG A 485 19.84 16.36 -0.37
CA ARG A 485 20.46 16.82 0.88
C ARG A 485 21.68 15.93 1.12
N GLY A 486 22.85 16.56 1.22
CA GLY A 486 24.12 15.92 1.62
C GLY A 486 25.00 15.37 0.48
N ILE A 487 25.64 16.24 -0.32
CA ILE A 487 26.82 15.87 -1.14
C ILE A 487 28.14 16.06 -0.39
N LYS A 488 28.13 16.41 0.90
CA LYS A 488 29.31 16.15 1.72
C LYS A 488 29.38 14.64 1.94
N SER A 489 30.08 13.97 1.02
CA SER A 489 30.37 12.53 0.98
C SER A 489 29.14 11.62 0.83
N LYS A 490 29.28 10.52 0.08
CA LYS A 490 28.54 9.30 0.45
C LYS A 490 28.75 9.16 1.97
N PRO A 491 27.71 8.93 2.79
CA PRO A 491 27.95 8.71 4.22
C PRO A 491 29.11 7.74 4.40
N SER A 492 29.98 7.97 5.37
CA SER A 492 31.01 6.98 5.73
C SER A 492 30.28 5.71 6.23
N GLY A 493 29.96 4.81 5.30
CA GLY A 493 29.07 3.67 5.55
C GLY A 493 28.36 3.17 4.28
N LYS A 494 27.70 2.01 4.40
CA LYS A 494 26.82 1.52 3.34
C LYS A 494 25.52 2.35 3.33
N PRO A 495 25.04 2.83 2.17
CA PRO A 495 23.71 3.44 2.07
C PRO A 495 22.64 2.51 2.64
N CYS A 496 21.64 3.09 3.30
CA CYS A 496 20.43 2.39 3.67
C CYS A 496 19.59 2.15 2.41
N ASP A 497 19.18 0.91 2.18
CA ASP A 497 18.39 0.49 1.02
C ASP A 497 16.91 0.22 1.35
N SER A 498 16.57 0.09 2.64
CA SER A 498 15.21 -0.15 3.10
C SER A 498 14.76 0.79 4.23
N ILE A 499 13.45 1.04 4.26
CA ILE A 499 12.82 1.82 5.30
C ILE A 499 12.85 1.11 6.67
N ASP A 500 12.78 -0.22 6.69
CA ASP A 500 12.87 -0.99 7.94
C ASP A 500 14.25 -0.85 8.58
N ARG A 501 15.30 -0.79 7.75
CA ARG A 501 16.66 -0.57 8.25
C ARG A 501 16.82 0.84 8.82
N ILE A 502 16.26 1.88 8.18
CA ILE A 502 16.33 3.23 8.73
C ILE A 502 15.49 3.37 10.00
N LYS A 503 14.30 2.74 10.06
CA LYS A 503 13.49 2.64 11.28
C LYS A 503 14.30 2.01 12.41
N TYR A 504 14.95 0.86 12.17
CA TYR A 504 15.80 0.20 13.15
C TYR A 504 16.94 1.10 13.65
N ILE A 505 17.61 1.83 12.75
CA ILE A 505 18.67 2.79 13.11
C ILE A 505 18.09 3.89 14.01
N MET A 506 16.97 4.48 13.62
CA MET A 506 16.33 5.58 14.34
C MET A 506 15.68 5.15 15.67
N SER A 507 15.41 3.87 15.85
CA SER A 507 14.98 3.29 17.13
C SER A 507 16.13 3.06 18.12
N GLN A 508 17.41 3.26 17.74
CA GLN A 508 18.53 3.13 18.66
C GLN A 508 18.71 4.39 19.52
N ASP A 509 19.05 4.23 20.80
CA ASP A 509 19.23 5.31 21.79
C ASP A 509 20.25 6.40 21.41
N LYS A 510 21.10 6.16 20.40
CA LYS A 510 22.18 7.07 19.98
C LYS A 510 21.96 7.69 18.60
N ALA A 511 20.85 7.39 17.92
CA ALA A 511 20.61 7.95 16.60
C ALA A 511 20.30 9.45 16.68
N LEU A 512 20.97 10.23 15.85
CA LEU A 512 20.72 11.67 15.71
C LEU A 512 20.07 11.89 14.34
N ASP A 513 18.81 12.36 14.33
CA ASP A 513 18.01 12.62 13.12
C ASP A 513 18.71 13.57 12.14
N ASN A 514 19.35 14.58 12.70
CA ASN A 514 20.12 15.62 12.02
C ASN A 514 21.62 15.28 11.87
N SER A 515 22.01 14.01 12.04
CA SER A 515 23.34 13.56 11.62
C SER A 515 23.49 13.66 10.10
N GLU A 516 24.71 13.87 9.63
CA GLU A 516 25.03 13.89 8.18
C GLU A 516 24.54 12.63 7.46
N TYR A 517 24.64 11.47 8.11
CA TYR A 517 24.11 10.20 7.60
C TYR A 517 22.59 10.23 7.43
N ASN A 518 21.83 10.62 8.46
CA ASN A 518 20.37 10.58 8.42
C ASN A 518 19.76 11.69 7.55
N LEU A 519 20.38 12.87 7.50
CA LEU A 519 19.99 13.96 6.59
C LEU A 519 20.09 13.58 5.11
N TRP A 520 20.90 12.57 4.77
CA TRP A 520 20.96 12.00 3.42
C TRP A 520 19.80 11.05 3.13
N HIS A 521 19.31 10.33 4.14
CA HIS A 521 18.30 9.29 3.98
C HIS A 521 16.87 9.77 4.26
N LEU A 522 16.70 10.81 5.08
CA LEU A 522 15.41 11.19 5.63
C LEU A 522 15.05 12.64 5.32
N LEU A 523 13.78 12.82 4.93
CA LEU A 523 13.13 14.11 4.83
C LEU A 523 12.17 14.30 5.99
N SER A 524 12.36 15.37 6.77
CA SER A 524 11.45 15.76 7.84
C SER A 524 10.26 16.51 7.26
N CYS A 525 9.07 15.96 7.46
CA CYS A 525 7.80 16.49 6.94
C CYS A 525 6.74 16.55 8.05
N ASN A 526 5.71 17.36 7.82
CA ASN A 526 4.51 17.42 8.66
C ASN A 526 3.28 16.81 7.96
N PRO A 527 2.34 16.18 8.70
CA PRO A 527 1.13 15.57 8.11
C PRO A 527 0.11 16.59 7.59
N SER A 528 0.16 17.82 8.08
CA SER A 528 -0.66 18.93 7.62
C SER A 528 0.16 20.22 7.56
N LEU A 529 -0.31 21.20 6.80
CA LEU A 529 0.39 22.47 6.59
C LEU A 529 0.62 23.25 7.89
N TRP A 530 -0.27 23.10 8.87
CA TRP A 530 -0.28 23.88 10.11
C TRP A 530 0.08 23.05 11.33
N GLN A 531 0.27 21.74 11.17
CA GLN A 531 0.70 20.86 12.24
C GLN A 531 2.17 21.10 12.55
N ASN A 532 2.50 21.17 13.83
CA ASN A 532 3.82 21.60 14.30
C ASN A 532 4.20 22.96 13.67
N ALA A 533 3.41 23.99 13.94
CA ALA A 533 3.70 25.37 13.56
C ALA A 533 4.15 26.22 14.78
N ASP A 534 4.62 25.56 15.84
CA ASP A 534 4.91 26.13 17.15
C ASP A 534 6.40 26.06 17.55
N TYR A 535 6.75 26.56 18.74
CA TYR A 535 8.14 26.68 19.19
C TYR A 535 8.90 25.34 19.28
N ALA A 536 8.19 24.21 19.27
CA ALA A 536 8.79 22.88 19.29
C ALA A 536 9.07 22.33 17.88
N SER A 537 8.56 22.96 16.83
CA SER A 537 8.66 22.50 15.45
C SER A 537 9.83 23.17 14.72
N ASP A 538 11.00 22.57 14.80
CA ASP A 538 12.20 23.12 14.18
C ASP A 538 12.21 23.05 12.62
N GLU A 539 11.16 22.58 11.91
CA GLU A 539 11.38 22.01 10.55
C GLU A 539 10.24 22.05 9.47
N SER A 540 9.15 22.85 9.54
CA SER A 540 8.33 23.04 8.30
C SER A 540 7.74 24.44 8.08
N THR A 541 6.71 24.85 8.82
CA THR A 541 5.97 26.06 8.43
C THR A 541 6.70 27.32 8.89
N VAL A 542 7.46 27.21 9.98
CA VAL A 542 8.39 28.23 10.45
C VAL A 542 9.52 28.45 9.45
N ASP A 543 10.15 27.38 8.95
CA ASP A 543 11.23 27.43 7.93
C ASP A 543 10.78 28.04 6.59
N TYR A 544 9.48 27.99 6.28
CA TYR A 544 8.91 28.69 5.12
C TYR A 544 8.93 30.22 5.29
N PHE A 545 8.90 30.76 6.52
CA PHE A 545 8.92 32.20 6.77
C PHE A 545 10.27 32.74 7.19
N TYR A 546 10.90 32.02 8.12
CA TYR A 546 12.17 32.41 8.69
C TYR A 546 13.21 31.57 8.00
N ASN A 547 14.21 32.22 7.39
CA ASN A 547 15.45 31.57 6.96
C ASN A 547 16.29 31.09 8.16
N ASN A 548 15.63 30.44 9.11
CA ASN A 548 16.12 30.00 10.38
C ASN A 548 16.03 28.49 10.41
N SER A 549 16.56 27.87 9.36
CA SER A 549 16.63 26.43 9.31
C SER A 549 17.56 25.97 10.43
N SER A 550 17.03 25.17 11.34
CA SER A 550 17.80 24.24 12.20
C SER A 550 18.73 23.30 11.38
N VAL A 551 18.55 23.31 10.05
CA VAL A 551 19.35 22.61 9.05
C VAL A 551 20.72 23.27 8.87
N THR A 552 21.77 22.45 8.93
CA THR A 552 23.18 22.78 8.72
C THR A 552 23.39 23.75 7.54
N GLN A 553 24.14 24.84 7.76
CA GLN A 553 24.57 25.72 6.66
C GLN A 553 25.29 24.89 5.58
N LEU A 554 24.72 24.91 4.37
CA LEU A 554 25.30 24.22 3.23
C LEU A 554 26.51 25.01 2.73
N ASP A 555 27.63 24.32 2.56
CA ASP A 555 28.80 24.84 1.87
C ASP A 555 28.55 24.77 0.36
N PHE A 556 27.83 25.76 -0.16
CA PHE A 556 27.39 25.78 -1.56
C PHE A 556 28.55 25.72 -2.54
N LYS A 557 29.70 26.34 -2.20
CA LYS A 557 30.89 26.32 -3.05
C LYS A 557 31.38 24.88 -3.22
N HIS A 558 31.56 24.19 -2.10
CA HIS A 558 31.99 22.79 -2.11
C HIS A 558 30.97 21.87 -2.82
N LEU A 559 29.67 22.09 -2.59
CA LEU A 559 28.60 21.29 -3.20
C LEU A 559 28.57 21.45 -4.72
N ILE A 560 28.56 22.69 -5.22
CA ILE A 560 28.55 22.98 -6.65
C ILE A 560 29.79 22.39 -7.31
N ASN A 561 30.98 22.60 -6.74
CA ASN A 561 32.22 22.04 -7.29
C ASN A 561 32.16 20.50 -7.33
N THR A 562 31.69 19.86 -6.27
CA THR A 562 31.56 18.39 -6.23
C THR A 562 30.57 17.86 -7.27
N ILE A 563 29.47 18.57 -7.51
CA ILE A 563 28.50 18.22 -8.57
C ILE A 563 29.17 18.32 -9.93
N LEU A 564 29.85 19.44 -10.20
CA LEU A 564 30.57 19.65 -11.45
C LEU A 564 31.64 18.57 -11.69
N ASP A 565 32.44 18.24 -10.67
CA ASP A 565 33.47 17.19 -10.73
C ASP A 565 32.85 15.83 -11.08
N LYS A 566 31.78 15.44 -10.39
CA LYS A 566 31.10 14.16 -10.65
C LYS A 566 30.50 14.06 -12.05
N MET A 567 30.07 15.19 -12.61
CA MET A 567 29.49 15.26 -13.95
C MET A 567 30.55 15.50 -15.04
N GLY A 568 31.82 15.64 -14.68
CA GLY A 568 32.88 15.97 -15.64
C GLY A 568 32.77 17.38 -16.23
N LEU A 569 32.10 18.31 -15.54
CA LEU A 569 31.82 19.66 -16.01
C LEU A 569 32.83 20.67 -15.46
N LEU A 570 33.25 21.60 -16.31
CA LEU A 570 34.17 22.69 -15.95
C LEU A 570 35.47 22.23 -15.26
N ILE A 571 35.95 21.00 -15.52
CA ILE A 571 37.23 20.51 -14.99
C ILE A 571 38.36 21.43 -15.50
N GLY A 572 39.26 21.86 -14.62
CA GLY A 572 40.34 22.81 -14.95
C GLY A 572 39.90 24.25 -15.25
N GLN A 573 38.60 24.57 -15.18
CA GLN A 573 38.04 25.90 -15.50
C GLN A 573 37.72 26.71 -14.24
N GLU A 574 38.71 26.91 -13.35
CA GLU A 574 38.51 27.55 -12.05
C GLU A 574 37.89 28.96 -12.12
N ALA A 575 38.25 29.75 -13.13
CA ALA A 575 37.67 31.09 -13.32
C ALA A 575 36.15 31.04 -13.58
N LEU A 576 35.69 30.06 -14.40
CA LEU A 576 34.27 29.87 -14.67
C LEU A 576 33.53 29.26 -13.49
N ARG A 577 34.18 28.38 -12.71
CA ARG A 577 33.63 27.85 -11.45
C ARG A 577 33.41 28.95 -10.42
N GLU A 578 34.40 29.83 -10.24
CA GLU A 578 34.27 30.99 -9.34
C GLU A 578 33.20 31.97 -9.83
N GLU A 579 33.11 32.23 -11.15
CA GLU A 579 32.05 33.08 -11.71
C GLU A 579 30.65 32.48 -11.51
N LEU A 580 30.49 31.17 -11.79
CA LEU A 580 29.24 30.46 -11.60
C LEU A 580 28.81 30.46 -10.12
N PHE A 581 29.75 30.17 -9.21
CA PHE A 581 29.51 30.25 -7.77
C PHE A 581 29.15 31.67 -7.34
N ALA A 582 29.86 32.70 -7.81
CA ALA A 582 29.59 34.08 -7.46
C ALA A 582 28.18 34.52 -7.91
N LYS A 583 27.75 34.13 -9.12
CA LYS A 583 26.39 34.40 -9.62
C LYS A 583 25.33 33.61 -8.85
N PHE A 584 25.60 32.34 -8.53
CA PHE A 584 24.69 31.52 -7.74
C PHE A 584 24.53 32.10 -6.33
N ASN A 585 25.64 32.46 -5.68
CA ASN A 585 25.64 33.10 -4.36
C ASN A 585 24.90 34.43 -4.40
N LYS A 586 25.11 35.26 -5.44
CA LYS A 586 24.35 36.50 -5.63
C LYS A 586 22.85 36.24 -5.73
N LEU A 587 22.42 35.25 -6.52
CA LEU A 587 21.01 34.88 -6.66
C LEU A 587 20.39 34.47 -5.30
N VAL A 588 21.04 33.58 -4.55
CA VAL A 588 20.47 33.07 -3.31
C VAL A 588 20.52 34.07 -2.15
N THR A 589 21.44 35.05 -2.19
CA THR A 589 21.55 36.13 -1.21
C THR A 589 20.76 37.39 -1.58
N ASP A 590 20.24 37.51 -2.80
CA ASP A 590 19.51 38.69 -3.25
C ASP A 590 18.15 38.82 -2.53
N GLU A 591 17.99 39.96 -1.85
CA GLU A 591 16.83 40.31 -1.03
C GLU A 591 15.55 40.53 -1.85
N ARG A 592 15.65 40.83 -3.16
CA ARG A 592 14.48 40.94 -4.07
C ARG A 592 13.70 39.63 -4.12
N PHE A 593 14.41 38.51 -3.98
CA PHE A 593 13.82 37.16 -3.94
C PHE A 593 13.40 36.75 -2.51
N GLY A 594 13.41 37.67 -1.54
CA GLY A 594 12.94 37.47 -0.16
C GLY A 594 13.88 36.65 0.75
N LYS A 595 13.61 36.71 2.07
CA LYS A 595 14.21 35.88 3.13
C LYS A 595 13.41 34.59 3.40
N GLN A 596 12.43 34.28 2.57
CA GLN A 596 11.43 33.24 2.85
C GLN A 596 11.84 31.90 2.22
N GLY A 597 11.37 30.81 2.83
CA GLY A 597 11.61 29.44 2.38
C GLY A 597 10.66 29.01 1.25
N VAL A 598 10.84 27.77 0.80
CA VAL A 598 9.99 27.10 -0.19
C VAL A 598 9.24 25.97 0.50
N LEU A 599 7.93 25.92 0.28
CA LEU A 599 7.07 24.87 0.81
C LEU A 599 6.84 23.82 -0.27
N TYR A 600 7.18 22.59 0.03
CA TYR A 600 6.90 21.41 -0.77
C TYR A 600 5.67 20.71 -0.19
N GLN A 601 4.66 20.51 -1.03
CA GLN A 601 3.54 19.63 -0.74
C GLN A 601 3.72 18.35 -1.56
N TYR A 602 3.95 17.24 -0.87
CA TYR A 602 3.98 15.91 -1.46
C TYR A 602 2.61 15.26 -1.25
N LEU A 603 1.98 14.82 -2.33
CA LEU A 603 0.85 13.90 -2.29
C LEU A 603 1.36 12.52 -2.65
N ILE A 604 1.32 11.62 -1.68
CA ILE A 604 1.85 10.26 -1.78
C ILE A 604 0.69 9.28 -1.95
N PRO A 605 0.65 8.48 -3.04
CA PRO A 605 -0.38 7.45 -3.22
C PRO A 605 -0.37 6.47 -2.04
N HIS A 606 -1.54 6.06 -1.56
CA HIS A 606 -1.66 5.23 -0.35
C HIS A 606 -0.78 3.98 -0.37
N HIS A 607 -0.74 3.27 -1.50
CA HIS A 607 0.04 2.04 -1.66
C HIS A 607 1.56 2.22 -1.54
N LEU A 608 2.08 3.45 -1.60
CA LEU A 608 3.51 3.74 -1.47
C LEU A 608 3.89 4.30 -0.10
N VAL A 609 2.91 4.72 0.71
CA VAL A 609 3.18 5.49 1.94
C VAL A 609 4.06 4.70 2.91
N ASP A 610 3.71 3.46 3.24
CA ASP A 610 4.50 2.65 4.19
C ASP A 610 5.83 2.14 3.59
N GLU A 611 6.01 2.22 2.27
CA GLU A 611 7.30 1.91 1.61
C GLU A 611 8.29 3.08 1.72
N ILE A 612 7.78 4.31 1.75
CA ILE A 612 8.60 5.53 1.66
C ILE A 612 8.49 6.45 2.86
N ALA A 613 7.66 6.14 3.85
CA ALA A 613 7.43 6.98 5.02
C ALA A 613 7.27 6.16 6.30
N TYR A 614 7.73 6.74 7.41
CA TYR A 614 7.36 6.28 8.76
C TYR A 614 6.97 7.48 9.64
N ILE A 615 6.24 7.19 10.72
CA ILE A 615 5.81 8.19 11.70
C ILE A 615 6.84 8.28 12.81
N SER A 616 7.24 9.51 13.13
CA SER A 616 8.09 9.80 14.28
C SER A 616 7.34 10.62 15.32
N LYS A 617 7.50 10.27 16.59
CA LYS A 617 6.85 10.97 17.72
C LYS A 617 7.53 12.29 18.06
N GLN A 618 8.85 12.38 17.82
CA GLN A 618 9.69 13.57 17.97
C GLN A 618 11.07 13.32 17.34
N ASN A 619 11.62 14.30 16.59
CA ASN A 619 13.00 14.31 16.08
C ASN A 619 13.46 12.96 15.50
N GLY A 620 12.68 12.43 14.56
CA GLY A 620 13.01 11.22 13.82
C GLY A 620 12.88 9.90 14.58
N ILE A 621 12.62 9.92 15.90
CA ILE A 621 12.39 8.72 16.71
C ILE A 621 11.10 8.05 16.26
N VAL A 622 11.19 6.79 15.83
CA VAL A 622 10.05 5.97 15.38
C VAL A 622 8.96 5.96 16.45
N ASP A 623 7.73 6.22 16.03
CA ASP A 623 6.56 6.11 16.90
C ASP A 623 5.98 4.70 16.84
N ASN A 624 6.17 3.93 17.91
CA ASN A 624 5.65 2.56 18.00
C ASN A 624 4.12 2.52 18.19
N ASP A 625 3.51 3.62 18.63
CA ASP A 625 2.05 3.73 18.75
C ASP A 625 1.40 3.99 17.38
N ASN A 626 2.21 4.34 16.37
CA ASN A 626 1.81 4.65 15.00
C ASN A 626 2.63 3.83 13.98
N PRO A 627 2.50 2.49 13.95
CA PRO A 627 3.41 1.62 13.19
C PRO A 627 3.28 1.71 11.66
N SER A 628 2.11 2.09 11.15
CA SER A 628 1.84 2.34 9.71
C SER A 628 1.62 3.83 9.50
N ALA A 629 2.48 4.44 8.68
CA ALA A 629 2.33 5.84 8.29
C ALA A 629 1.07 6.08 7.49
N LEU A 630 0.69 5.15 6.62
CA LEU A 630 -0.57 5.27 5.90
C LEU A 630 -1.77 5.33 6.83
N GLU A 631 -1.85 4.39 7.78
CA GLU A 631 -2.97 4.33 8.70
C GLU A 631 -3.09 5.62 9.52
N THR A 632 -1.99 6.06 10.12
CA THR A 632 -1.93 7.30 10.90
C THR A 632 -2.35 8.51 10.07
N LEU A 633 -1.78 8.68 8.87
CA LEU A 633 -2.08 9.82 8.00
C LEU A 633 -3.52 9.82 7.47
N VAL A 634 -4.11 8.64 7.29
CA VAL A 634 -5.52 8.49 6.91
C VAL A 634 -6.46 8.79 8.08
N GLN A 635 -6.10 8.38 9.29
CA GLN A 635 -6.89 8.68 10.49
C GLN A 635 -6.93 10.19 10.77
N LEU A 636 -5.84 10.92 10.54
CA LEU A 636 -5.77 12.39 10.67
C LEU A 636 -6.72 13.14 9.71
N LYS A 637 -7.29 12.49 8.71
CA LYS A 637 -8.27 13.09 7.79
C LYS A 637 -9.71 12.88 8.22
N ALA A 638 -9.96 12.07 9.24
CA ALA A 638 -11.29 11.74 9.70
C ALA A 638 -11.67 12.63 10.88
N SER A 639 -12.85 13.25 10.81
CA SER A 639 -13.39 14.02 11.93
C SER A 639 -13.60 13.12 13.15
N GLY A 640 -12.91 13.41 14.25
CA GLY A 640 -13.03 12.68 15.52
C GLY A 640 -12.13 11.45 15.69
N GLY A 641 -11.14 11.23 14.81
CA GLY A 641 -10.10 10.23 15.05
C GLY A 641 -9.12 10.70 16.12
N GLU A 642 -9.00 9.98 17.24
CA GLU A 642 -7.90 10.20 18.19
C GLU A 642 -6.68 9.42 17.72
N VAL A 643 -5.67 10.15 17.23
CA VAL A 643 -4.38 9.57 16.88
C VAL A 643 -3.41 9.78 18.05
N PRO A 644 -2.73 8.72 18.56
CA PRO A 644 -1.72 8.89 19.60
C PRO A 644 -0.66 9.90 19.17
N ASN A 645 -0.27 10.79 20.10
CA ASN A 645 0.73 11.83 19.87
C ASN A 645 0.40 12.81 18.74
N GLN A 646 -0.86 12.92 18.28
CA GLN A 646 -1.25 13.71 17.09
C GLN A 646 -0.64 15.12 17.01
N HIS A 647 -0.39 15.77 18.14
CA HIS A 647 0.13 17.12 18.18
C HIS A 647 1.65 17.24 17.98
N THR A 648 2.39 16.14 18.05
CA THR A 648 3.86 16.13 17.89
C THR A 648 4.32 15.22 16.76
N LEU A 649 3.39 14.55 16.06
CA LEU A 649 3.73 13.65 14.95
C LEU A 649 4.47 14.39 13.85
N GLN A 650 5.56 13.80 13.41
CA GLN A 650 6.24 14.18 12.18
C GLN A 650 6.28 12.96 11.25
N VAL A 651 6.34 13.22 9.96
CA VAL A 651 6.51 12.20 8.94
C VAL A 651 7.97 12.23 8.48
N ARG A 652 8.60 11.06 8.38
CA ARG A 652 9.95 10.92 7.86
C ARG A 652 9.89 10.20 6.53
N LEU A 653 10.15 10.92 5.44
CA LEU A 653 10.20 10.31 4.12
C LEU A 653 11.59 9.76 3.81
N PHE A 654 11.64 8.54 3.29
CA PHE A 654 12.85 7.87 2.91
C PHE A 654 13.30 8.29 1.51
N VAL A 655 14.27 9.19 1.47
CA VAL A 655 14.76 9.87 0.26
C VAL A 655 15.22 8.89 -0.83
N PRO A 656 15.99 7.82 -0.55
CA PRO A 656 16.43 6.90 -1.60
C PRO A 656 15.28 6.28 -2.40
N LYS A 657 14.13 6.01 -1.75
CA LYS A 657 12.94 5.50 -2.41
C LYS A 657 12.19 6.58 -3.19
N LEU A 658 12.07 7.79 -2.64
CA LEU A 658 11.47 8.94 -3.36
C LEU A 658 12.16 9.22 -4.70
N LEU A 659 13.44 8.88 -4.82
CA LEU A 659 14.27 9.13 -6.00
C LEU A 659 14.29 7.99 -7.02
N THR A 660 13.59 6.87 -6.80
CA THR A 660 13.50 5.83 -7.82
C THR A 660 12.53 6.25 -8.92
N THR A 661 12.84 5.95 -10.18
CA THR A 661 11.96 6.30 -11.32
C THR A 661 10.57 5.71 -11.19
N GLU A 662 10.49 4.50 -10.66
CA GLU A 662 9.22 3.80 -10.41
C GLU A 662 8.34 4.55 -9.42
N ILE A 663 8.90 5.07 -8.31
CA ILE A 663 8.10 5.77 -7.28
C ILE A 663 7.86 7.22 -7.70
N ALA A 664 8.87 7.92 -8.19
CA ALA A 664 8.82 9.34 -8.49
C ALA A 664 7.71 9.70 -9.49
N GLN A 665 7.44 8.84 -10.49
CA GLN A 665 6.37 9.05 -11.48
C GLN A 665 4.95 8.99 -10.88
N HIS A 666 4.79 8.44 -9.69
CA HIS A 666 3.50 8.31 -9.00
C HIS A 666 3.25 9.41 -7.97
N LEU A 667 4.27 10.20 -7.62
CA LEU A 667 4.14 11.28 -6.65
C LEU A 667 3.59 12.55 -7.34
N VAL A 668 2.70 13.26 -6.66
CA VAL A 668 2.35 14.64 -7.05
C VAL A 668 3.07 15.59 -6.10
N VAL A 669 3.99 16.39 -6.64
CA VAL A 669 4.80 17.34 -5.87
C VAL A 669 4.49 18.75 -6.35
N THR A 670 4.06 19.61 -5.43
CA THR A 670 3.83 21.03 -5.71
C THR A 670 4.72 21.89 -4.82
N ASN A 671 5.39 22.85 -5.43
CA ASN A 671 6.26 23.80 -4.74
C ASN A 671 5.57 25.16 -4.67
N TYR A 672 5.48 25.72 -3.48
CA TYR A 672 4.97 27.06 -3.25
C TYR A 672 6.14 27.94 -2.81
N LEU A 673 6.41 28.94 -3.62
CA LEU A 673 7.36 29.98 -3.28
C LEU A 673 6.60 31.16 -2.71
N ASN A 674 7.13 31.74 -1.64
CA ASN A 674 6.60 32.98 -1.10
C ASN A 674 7.11 34.18 -1.92
N MET A 675 6.69 34.25 -3.18
CA MET A 675 7.24 35.20 -4.15
C MET A 675 6.19 35.56 -5.21
N GLU A 676 6.24 36.79 -5.72
CA GLU A 676 5.44 37.18 -6.88
C GLU A 676 5.83 36.37 -8.12
N ASP A 677 4.85 36.03 -8.96
CA ASP A 677 5.06 35.15 -10.12
C ASP A 677 6.17 35.67 -11.06
N GLN A 678 6.27 36.99 -11.28
CA GLN A 678 7.31 37.59 -12.11
C GLN A 678 8.72 37.38 -11.55
N LEU A 679 8.88 37.53 -10.23
CA LEU A 679 10.15 37.31 -9.55
C LEU A 679 10.51 35.82 -9.53
N ARG A 680 9.50 34.94 -9.43
CA ARG A 680 9.68 33.50 -9.53
C ARG A 680 10.20 33.12 -10.92
N ASP A 681 9.60 33.66 -11.97
CA ASP A 681 10.05 33.42 -13.35
C ASP A 681 11.49 33.92 -13.56
N GLU A 682 11.84 35.11 -13.02
CA GLU A 682 13.22 35.63 -13.04
C GLU A 682 14.19 34.70 -12.30
N PHE A 683 13.79 34.20 -11.12
CA PHE A 683 14.59 33.29 -10.31
C PHE A 683 14.86 31.97 -11.04
N GLU A 684 13.81 31.30 -11.52
CA GLU A 684 13.92 30.03 -12.25
C GLU A 684 14.71 30.21 -13.56
N LYS A 685 14.51 31.31 -14.27
CA LYS A 685 15.29 31.66 -15.46
C LYS A 685 16.77 31.83 -15.13
N THR A 686 17.11 32.53 -14.04
CA THR A 686 18.50 32.72 -13.64
C THR A 686 19.17 31.40 -13.30
N VAL A 687 18.50 30.50 -12.55
CA VAL A 687 19.03 29.16 -12.26
C VAL A 687 19.27 28.36 -13.55
N ASN A 688 18.34 28.44 -14.51
CA ASN A 688 18.49 27.80 -15.81
C ASN A 688 19.71 28.33 -16.58
N GLU A 689 19.93 29.65 -16.58
CA GLU A 689 21.11 30.27 -17.22
C GLU A 689 22.42 29.81 -16.59
N LEU A 690 22.46 29.67 -15.25
CA LEU A 690 23.63 29.12 -14.55
C LEU A 690 23.89 27.66 -14.91
N SER A 691 22.83 26.86 -15.04
CA SER A 691 22.94 25.45 -15.44
C SER A 691 23.49 25.32 -16.87
N VAL A 692 23.03 26.20 -17.77
CA VAL A 692 23.54 26.29 -19.13
C VAL A 692 25.00 26.74 -19.16
N MET A 693 25.40 27.68 -18.29
CA MET A 693 26.80 28.12 -18.15
C MET A 693 27.70 26.95 -17.72
N ALA A 694 27.26 26.10 -16.79
CA ALA A 694 28.01 24.91 -16.37
C ALA A 694 28.23 23.89 -17.50
N VAL A 695 27.24 23.71 -18.38
CA VAL A 695 27.34 22.75 -19.51
C VAL A 695 28.08 23.36 -20.72
N LYS A 696 27.90 24.65 -20.99
CA LYS A 696 28.48 25.34 -22.17
C LYS A 696 29.89 25.88 -21.96
N GLY A 697 30.41 25.91 -20.73
CA GLY A 697 31.82 26.22 -20.52
C GLY A 697 32.68 25.29 -21.39
N PRO A 698 33.81 25.77 -21.94
CA PRO A 698 34.65 24.97 -22.83
C PRO A 698 35.07 23.69 -22.10
N THR A 699 34.43 22.58 -22.45
CA THR A 699 34.82 21.21 -22.09
C THR A 699 35.81 20.63 -23.10
N GLN A 700 36.12 21.38 -24.17
CA GLN A 700 36.77 20.89 -25.38
C GLN A 700 38.31 20.92 -25.38
N ASP A 701 38.98 21.51 -24.39
CA ASP A 701 40.45 21.68 -24.42
C ASP A 701 41.16 21.10 -23.18
N LEU A 702 40.64 20.03 -22.59
CA LEU A 702 41.43 19.21 -21.67
C LEU A 702 42.18 18.16 -22.49
N ASP A 703 43.50 18.33 -22.57
CA ASP A 703 44.43 17.28 -22.97
C ASP A 703 44.07 16.00 -22.22
N GLU A 704 43.85 14.88 -22.94
CA GLU A 704 43.55 13.58 -22.33
C GLU A 704 44.62 13.17 -21.30
N GLU A 705 45.84 13.69 -21.42
CA GLU A 705 46.94 13.56 -20.44
C GLU A 705 46.65 14.20 -19.07
N ALA A 706 45.91 15.32 -18.99
CA ALA A 706 45.60 15.97 -17.71
C ALA A 706 44.54 15.19 -16.90
N LEU A 707 43.61 14.55 -17.60
CA LEU A 707 42.61 13.65 -17.01
C LEU A 707 43.24 12.31 -16.52
N GLU A 708 44.33 11.87 -17.15
CA GLU A 708 45.12 10.73 -16.65
C GLU A 708 45.93 11.07 -15.39
N VAL A 709 46.43 12.30 -15.24
CA VAL A 709 47.24 12.68 -14.06
C VAL A 709 46.40 12.89 -12.79
N GLU A 710 45.15 13.37 -12.90
CA GLU A 710 44.22 13.42 -11.75
C GLU A 710 43.54 12.06 -11.47
N SER A 711 43.31 11.23 -12.49
CA SER A 711 42.84 9.85 -12.26
C SER A 711 43.94 8.91 -11.73
N GLN A 712 45.22 9.27 -11.85
CA GLN A 712 46.34 8.56 -11.22
C GLN A 712 46.43 8.75 -9.70
N TYR A 713 45.71 9.71 -9.11
CA TYR A 713 45.46 9.79 -7.66
C TYR A 713 44.12 9.16 -7.22
N SER A 714 43.40 8.52 -8.14
CA SER A 714 42.28 7.64 -7.82
C SER A 714 42.29 6.36 -8.66
N PRO A 715 43.19 5.38 -8.40
CA PRO A 715 43.09 4.11 -9.07
C PRO A 715 42.26 3.12 -8.24
N LYS A 716 41.17 2.67 -8.87
CA LYS A 716 40.38 1.43 -8.67
C LYS A 716 39.10 1.54 -7.85
N PHE A 717 37.96 1.72 -8.53
CA PHE A 717 36.66 1.31 -7.96
C PHE A 717 35.75 0.49 -8.89
N PHE A 718 36.26 -0.04 -10.00
CA PHE A 718 35.61 -1.12 -10.73
C PHE A 718 36.66 -2.11 -11.21
N GLY A 719 36.93 -3.15 -10.41
CA GLY A 719 37.76 -4.27 -10.81
C GLY A 719 38.69 -4.79 -9.71
N SER A 720 38.36 -5.99 -9.21
CA SER A 720 39.10 -6.84 -8.25
C SER A 720 39.09 -6.40 -6.79
N PHE A 721 38.51 -7.24 -5.90
CA PHE A 721 39.22 -7.77 -4.73
C PHE A 721 38.47 -8.98 -4.15
N ILE A 722 38.92 -10.17 -4.54
CA ILE A 722 38.97 -11.37 -3.71
C ILE A 722 40.34 -11.37 -3.00
N LYS A 723 40.33 -11.64 -1.69
CA LYS A 723 41.45 -11.98 -0.78
C LYS A 723 42.48 -10.90 -0.39
N GLY A 724 42.71 -10.82 0.93
CA GLY A 724 44.05 -10.66 1.51
C GLY A 724 44.20 -9.60 2.61
N ASP A 725 44.15 -10.06 3.88
CA ASP A 725 44.71 -9.51 5.13
C ASP A 725 45.39 -8.12 5.15
N ARG A 726 45.06 -7.30 6.18
CA ARG A 726 45.91 -7.09 7.37
C ARG A 726 45.32 -6.11 8.40
N ASP A 727 45.21 -6.64 9.62
CA ASP A 727 45.64 -6.06 10.90
C ASP A 727 45.15 -4.66 11.33
N LEU A 728 44.06 -4.65 12.11
CA LEU A 728 43.79 -3.62 13.12
C LEU A 728 43.66 -4.27 14.51
N SER A 729 44.71 -4.97 14.94
CA SER A 729 44.94 -5.20 16.36
C SER A 729 45.52 -3.92 16.99
N LYS A 730 44.65 -3.09 17.60
CA LYS A 730 44.95 -2.32 18.81
C LYS A 730 43.70 -1.57 19.31
N HIS A 731 43.30 -1.96 20.53
CA HIS A 731 42.39 -1.27 21.44
C HIS A 731 40.88 -1.54 21.28
N VAL A 732 40.46 -2.79 21.48
CA VAL A 732 39.22 -3.06 22.24
C VAL A 732 39.44 -4.28 23.13
N VAL A 733 39.15 -4.12 24.41
CA VAL A 733 39.20 -5.14 25.45
C VAL A 733 38.10 -6.18 25.18
N LYS A 734 38.49 -7.44 24.99
CA LYS A 734 37.57 -8.59 24.92
C LYS A 734 36.85 -8.79 26.25
N ARG A 735 35.51 -8.87 26.22
CA ARG A 735 34.73 -9.83 27.03
C ARG A 735 33.53 -10.33 26.22
N ASP A 736 33.51 -11.66 26.07
CA ASP A 736 32.39 -12.61 26.02
C ASP A 736 31.32 -12.39 24.93
N VAL A 737 31.45 -13.01 23.75
CA VAL A 737 31.03 -14.38 23.36
C VAL A 737 29.51 -14.57 23.41
N VAL A 738 28.89 -14.47 22.23
CA VAL A 738 27.67 -15.19 21.83
C VAL A 738 27.93 -15.76 20.42
N PRO A 739 27.55 -17.01 20.10
CA PRO A 739 28.05 -17.73 18.93
C PRO A 739 27.40 -17.26 17.62
N ALA A 740 28.18 -17.38 16.56
CA ALA A 740 27.70 -17.33 15.18
C ALA A 740 27.09 -18.68 14.81
N GLU A 741 25.79 -18.69 14.50
CA GLU A 741 25.15 -19.72 13.71
C GLU A 741 24.19 -19.01 12.73
N ASP A 742 24.52 -19.15 11.44
CA ASP A 742 23.65 -19.09 10.25
C ASP A 742 24.44 -18.52 9.05
N GLU A 743 25.42 -19.33 8.60
CA GLU A 743 25.81 -19.34 7.19
C GLU A 743 24.79 -20.19 6.44
N VAL A 744 23.93 -19.55 5.63
CA VAL A 744 23.26 -20.23 4.50
C VAL A 744 23.63 -19.47 3.23
N GLU A 745 24.50 -20.12 2.46
CA GLU A 745 24.80 -19.81 1.07
C GLU A 745 23.51 -19.87 0.23
N CYS A 746 23.20 -18.78 -0.47
CA CYS A 746 22.30 -18.80 -1.61
C CYS A 746 23.11 -18.61 -2.89
N PHE A 747 23.34 -19.71 -3.60
CA PHE A 747 23.80 -19.77 -5.00
C PHE A 747 22.65 -19.50 -5.97
N LEU A 748 22.73 -18.43 -6.78
CA LEU A 748 21.99 -18.20 -8.04
C LEU A 748 22.70 -16.98 -8.71
N PHE A 749 23.25 -16.94 -9.93
CA PHE A 749 23.23 -17.75 -11.15
C PHE A 749 24.60 -17.67 -11.85
N SER A 750 25.00 -18.76 -12.50
CA SER A 750 26.09 -18.85 -13.48
C SER A 750 25.69 -18.17 -14.81
N GLU A 751 26.64 -17.47 -15.44
CA GLU A 751 26.60 -17.19 -16.89
C GLU A 751 26.57 -18.53 -17.65
N PRO A 752 25.58 -18.76 -18.53
CA PRO A 752 25.58 -18.19 -19.87
C PRO A 752 24.16 -17.78 -20.32
N GLY A 753 23.75 -16.56 -19.97
CA GLY A 753 22.48 -15.95 -20.41
C GLY A 753 22.64 -14.57 -21.04
N SER A 754 23.85 -14.00 -21.01
CA SER A 754 24.18 -12.64 -21.46
C SER A 754 24.36 -12.50 -22.98
N ALA A 755 24.22 -13.57 -23.77
CA ALA A 755 24.37 -13.53 -25.23
C ALA A 755 23.04 -13.37 -26.00
N SER A 756 21.88 -13.65 -25.40
CA SER A 756 20.58 -13.60 -26.11
C SER A 756 19.86 -12.26 -26.01
N PHE A 757 20.29 -11.35 -25.14
CA PHE A 757 19.67 -10.03 -24.94
C PHE A 757 20.26 -8.93 -25.85
N LEU A 758 21.49 -9.11 -26.34
CA LEU A 758 22.16 -8.19 -27.27
C LEU A 758 21.75 -8.39 -28.76
N ALA A 759 20.96 -9.42 -29.06
CA ALA A 759 20.48 -9.70 -30.43
C ALA A 759 19.13 -9.04 -30.78
N PHE A 760 18.45 -8.38 -29.83
CA PHE A 760 17.13 -7.78 -30.04
C PHE A 760 17.10 -6.24 -30.07
N THR A 761 18.24 -5.57 -29.94
CA THR A 761 18.31 -4.09 -29.87
C THR A 761 19.27 -3.46 -30.89
N THR A 762 19.69 -4.21 -31.92
CA THR A 762 20.39 -3.66 -33.09
C THR A 762 19.66 -4.00 -34.38
N ASN A 763 18.55 -3.29 -34.61
CA ASN A 763 18.09 -2.71 -35.89
C ASN A 763 16.84 -1.85 -35.68
#